data_AF-A0A7G9YZ15-F1
#
_entry.id   AF-A0A7G9YZ15-F1
#
_cell.length_a   1.000
_cell.length_b   1.000
_cell.length_c   1.000
_cell.angle_alpha   90.00
_cell.angle_beta   90.00
_cell.angle_gamma   90.00
#
_symmetry.space_group_name_H-M   'P 1'
#
loop_
_entity.id
_entity.type
_entity.pdbx_description
1 polymer ?
#
loop_
_entity_poly.entity_id
_entity_poly.type
_entity_poly.pdbx_seq_one_letter_code
_entity_poly.pdbx_strand_id
1 'polypeptide(L)'
;MCEIIGVFNNEKSTELVIKGLDVLKKGRETDFRISTKKGDWNSKDLQELKQVVKGERSRNCIACCSCEPPASGEGSKDKFVADAEIYNIFEGELKKIPLLSERKVDAAYAFAHWIREGDSAELCIARDIIGLKPVCFAHTDGFAFASEKKGLEAMGFPHAIVLDPRVLLKYDLREDRLSFVKRDFFDIEPELKEDKEKLKGDLLHLLRESISRRIPSRSGEKFGVLFSGGLDSTLIAYLCRDLGADFVCYTVAVEEPGMKEAEDLRFAVRFAADLGVELKLKKMRVKELEKYVKEVVPVIEDTDVMMTSVALPLYVACEFAKEDCGIKTILYGLGAEELFAGYERHRRVKKEELNKECLAGLLRTHERDLYRDELVAKAQGISLRAPFLATDFVDYALRIPASCKLSDDKTENKLILRDIARDLGLEELASRKKRAVQYGSNFLKGIEKLAKKKGFKYKRNYLRTFYPSRNAKLGCLFSSGKDSTYALWLMQKEGYPVECLITLKSHNPESYMFHTPAVELVELQAEAMGLPLVMKETQGEKEKELEDLRAAFRESKAKCGIDGVITGALWSNYQKERIERIAAEENLKVFSPLWHVNQETEMRIVVDKFEVIFTGISAYGLDKSWLGRRITEEDVDRLVELDKKIGMNIAGEGGEFESLVLDGPAQMFKKRLVIEESEIVEEDENTARLVVKEAMLVEK
;
A
#
# COMPACT_ATOMS: atom_id res chain seq x y z
N MET A 1 -15.57 12.19 6.07
CA MET A 1 -15.18 11.25 4.99
C MET A 1 -15.30 11.95 3.65
N CYS A 2 -14.22 11.94 2.91
CA CYS A 2 -14.08 12.52 1.58
C CYS A 2 -13.25 11.56 0.71
N GLU A 3 -13.49 11.52 -0.60
CA GLU A 3 -12.55 10.94 -1.55
C GLU A 3 -11.92 12.08 -2.33
N ILE A 4 -10.59 12.08 -2.44
CA ILE A 4 -9.84 13.05 -3.23
C ILE A 4 -9.35 12.42 -4.52
N ILE A 5 -9.30 13.21 -5.59
CA ILE A 5 -8.92 12.75 -6.92
C ILE A 5 -8.40 13.92 -7.75
N GLY A 6 -7.48 13.66 -8.67
CA GLY A 6 -6.99 14.69 -9.59
C GLY A 6 -6.23 14.11 -10.78
N VAL A 7 -6.21 14.88 -11.87
CA VAL A 7 -5.48 14.60 -13.09
C VAL A 7 -4.85 15.89 -13.59
N PHE A 8 -3.56 15.85 -13.88
CA PHE A 8 -2.71 16.98 -14.24
C PHE A 8 -1.90 16.68 -15.51
N ASN A 9 -1.55 17.74 -16.23
CA ASN A 9 -0.90 17.73 -17.54
C ASN A 9 -1.60 16.90 -18.65
N ASN A 10 -2.86 16.50 -18.46
CA ASN A 10 -3.64 15.71 -19.41
C ASN A 10 -4.81 16.51 -20.02
N GLU A 11 -4.95 16.53 -21.34
CA GLU A 11 -6.02 17.29 -22.04
C GLU A 11 -7.44 16.86 -21.68
N LYS A 12 -7.62 15.62 -21.22
CA LYS A 12 -8.90 15.03 -20.81
C LYS A 12 -9.11 15.07 -19.30
N SER A 13 -8.33 15.85 -18.55
CA SER A 13 -8.31 15.84 -17.08
C SER A 13 -9.71 15.85 -16.44
N THR A 14 -10.60 16.76 -16.86
CA THR A 14 -11.96 16.87 -16.33
C THR A 14 -12.84 15.65 -16.64
N GLU A 15 -12.72 15.09 -17.85
CA GLU A 15 -13.47 13.89 -18.26
C GLU A 15 -13.02 12.66 -17.46
N LEU A 16 -11.71 12.51 -17.29
CA LEU A 16 -11.12 11.42 -16.52
C LEU A 16 -11.55 11.52 -15.05
N VAL A 17 -11.41 12.69 -14.42
CA VAL A 17 -11.84 12.92 -13.03
C VAL A 17 -13.32 12.55 -12.82
N ILE A 18 -14.21 12.90 -13.75
CA ILE A 18 -15.63 12.49 -13.67
C ILE A 18 -15.79 10.97 -13.70
N LYS A 19 -15.07 10.26 -14.57
CA LYS A 19 -15.09 8.78 -14.61
C LYS A 19 -14.64 8.18 -13.28
N GLY A 20 -13.57 8.72 -12.69
CA GLY A 20 -13.10 8.29 -11.38
C GLY A 20 -14.11 8.54 -10.26
N LEU A 21 -14.71 9.74 -10.21
CA LEU A 21 -15.73 10.09 -9.22
C LEU A 21 -16.96 9.18 -9.29
N ASP A 22 -17.36 8.74 -10.49
CA ASP A 22 -18.50 7.83 -10.69
C ASP A 22 -18.28 6.48 -9.99
N VAL A 23 -17.04 6.00 -9.99
CA VAL A 23 -16.64 4.75 -9.30
C VAL A 23 -16.45 4.97 -7.79
N LEU A 24 -15.93 6.13 -7.38
CA LEU A 24 -15.64 6.44 -5.97
C LEU A 24 -16.90 6.75 -5.13
N LYS A 25 -17.97 7.31 -5.74
CA LYS A 25 -19.20 7.67 -5.00
C LYS A 25 -19.92 6.46 -4.38
N LYS A 26 -19.82 5.26 -4.99
CA LYS A 26 -20.43 3.98 -4.55
C LYS A 26 -21.87 4.11 -3.99
N GLY A 27 -22.75 4.80 -4.70
CA GLY A 27 -24.17 4.91 -4.33
C GLY A 27 -24.46 5.72 -3.06
N ARG A 28 -23.47 6.48 -2.56
CA ARG A 28 -23.66 7.46 -1.48
C ARG A 28 -24.25 8.75 -2.06
N GLU A 29 -25.18 9.38 -1.32
CA GLU A 29 -25.52 10.79 -1.57
C GLU A 29 -24.31 11.62 -1.15
N THR A 30 -23.65 12.24 -2.12
CA THR A 30 -22.41 13.00 -1.92
C THR A 30 -22.46 14.29 -2.71
N ASP A 31 -21.90 15.34 -2.13
CA ASP A 31 -21.58 16.55 -2.85
C ASP A 31 -20.25 16.34 -3.59
N PHE A 32 -20.22 16.72 -4.85
CA PHE A 32 -19.07 16.68 -5.72
C PHE A 32 -18.52 18.09 -5.90
N ARG A 33 -17.20 18.22 -5.85
CA ARG A 33 -16.49 19.44 -6.22
C ARG A 33 -15.44 19.14 -7.28
N ILE A 34 -15.44 19.94 -8.34
CA ILE A 34 -14.38 19.96 -9.35
C ILE A 34 -13.78 21.36 -9.39
N SER A 35 -12.45 21.42 -9.39
CA SER A 35 -11.66 22.64 -9.46
C SER A 35 -10.67 22.55 -10.61
N THR A 36 -10.67 23.55 -11.49
CA THR A 36 -9.68 23.70 -12.56
C THR A 36 -9.00 25.07 -12.46
N LYS A 37 -8.14 25.38 -13.43
CA LYS A 37 -7.54 26.72 -13.54
C LYS A 37 -8.61 27.80 -13.74
N LYS A 38 -9.72 27.46 -14.42
CA LYS A 38 -10.74 28.40 -14.89
C LYS A 38 -11.88 28.64 -13.89
N GLY A 39 -12.10 27.73 -12.94
CA GLY A 39 -13.19 27.86 -11.99
C GLY A 39 -13.30 26.68 -11.03
N ASP A 40 -14.28 26.79 -10.14
CA ASP A 40 -14.70 25.75 -9.21
C ASP A 40 -16.19 25.50 -9.44
N TRP A 41 -16.59 24.23 -9.43
CA TRP A 41 -17.97 23.79 -9.63
C TRP A 41 -18.34 22.78 -8.56
N ASN A 42 -19.56 22.92 -8.03
CA ASN A 42 -20.12 22.02 -7.03
C ASN A 42 -21.49 21.53 -7.50
N SER A 43 -21.80 20.26 -7.26
CA SER A 43 -23.16 19.73 -7.44
C SER A 43 -23.36 18.49 -6.57
N LYS A 44 -24.62 18.22 -6.21
CA LYS A 44 -25.03 16.98 -5.54
C LYS A 44 -25.25 15.83 -6.54
N ASP A 45 -25.32 16.14 -7.82
CA ASP A 45 -25.52 15.20 -8.90
C ASP A 45 -24.31 15.23 -9.86
N LEU A 46 -23.63 14.08 -9.98
CA LEU A 46 -22.51 13.93 -10.88
C LEU A 46 -22.90 14.15 -12.35
N GLN A 47 -24.15 13.86 -12.75
CA GLN A 47 -24.62 14.13 -14.12
C GLN A 47 -24.78 15.62 -14.38
N GLU A 48 -25.33 16.38 -13.42
CA GLU A 48 -25.37 17.84 -13.51
C GLU A 48 -23.96 18.40 -13.60
N LEU A 49 -23.05 17.97 -12.71
CA LEU A 49 -21.65 18.40 -12.73
C LEU A 49 -21.00 18.12 -14.09
N LYS A 50 -21.23 16.93 -14.65
CA LYS A 50 -20.76 16.53 -15.98
C LYS A 50 -21.26 17.45 -17.09
N GLN A 51 -22.49 17.95 -17.01
CA GLN A 51 -23.01 18.92 -17.98
C GLN A 51 -22.42 20.31 -17.77
N VAL A 52 -22.25 20.74 -16.52
CA VAL A 52 -21.71 22.07 -16.19
C VAL A 52 -20.26 22.21 -16.65
N VAL A 53 -19.45 21.16 -16.49
CA VAL A 53 -18.04 21.17 -16.95
C VAL A 53 -17.89 20.66 -18.38
N LYS A 54 -18.98 20.40 -19.10
CA LYS A 54 -18.96 19.93 -20.49
C LYS A 54 -18.37 21.01 -21.39
N GLY A 55 -17.23 20.69 -22.01
CA GLY A 55 -16.49 21.63 -22.85
C GLY A 55 -15.38 22.39 -22.11
N GLU A 56 -15.23 22.19 -20.80
CA GLU A 56 -14.09 22.73 -20.05
C GLU A 56 -12.79 22.02 -20.45
N ARG A 57 -12.05 22.67 -21.34
CA ARG A 57 -10.71 22.23 -21.77
C ARG A 57 -9.68 22.73 -20.77
N SER A 58 -9.40 21.94 -19.74
CA SER A 58 -8.30 22.15 -18.80
C SER A 58 -7.33 20.98 -18.87
N ARG A 59 -6.04 21.25 -18.76
CA ARG A 59 -5.02 20.20 -18.59
C ARG A 59 -4.89 19.72 -17.15
N ASN A 60 -5.44 20.48 -16.20
CA ASN A 60 -5.30 20.25 -14.76
C ASN A 60 -6.67 20.32 -14.09
N CYS A 61 -7.00 19.28 -13.32
CA CYS A 61 -8.25 19.13 -12.62
C CYS A 61 -8.00 18.46 -11.27
N ILE A 62 -8.53 19.05 -10.20
CA ILE A 62 -8.53 18.48 -8.86
C ILE A 62 -9.95 18.47 -8.33
N ALA A 63 -10.34 17.41 -7.63
CA ALA A 63 -11.71 17.20 -7.24
C ALA A 63 -11.83 16.37 -5.97
N CYS A 64 -13.02 16.40 -5.40
CA CYS A 64 -13.38 15.53 -4.30
C CYS A 64 -14.87 15.19 -4.32
N CYS A 65 -15.24 14.09 -3.67
CA CYS A 65 -16.62 13.82 -3.29
C CYS A 65 -16.71 13.57 -1.78
N SER A 66 -17.70 14.17 -1.14
CA SER A 66 -17.82 14.18 0.32
C SER A 66 -19.27 14.31 0.74
N CYS A 67 -19.59 13.90 1.96
CA CYS A 67 -20.92 14.16 2.55
C CYS A 67 -21.13 15.64 2.93
N GLU A 68 -20.05 16.39 3.16
CA GLU A 68 -20.04 17.84 3.41
C GLU A 68 -18.77 18.40 2.74
N PRO A 69 -18.87 19.13 1.62
CA PRO A 69 -17.70 19.62 0.90
C PRO A 69 -17.01 20.70 1.72
N PRO A 70 -15.67 20.65 1.89
CA PRO A 70 -14.96 21.71 2.56
C PRO A 70 -15.17 23.02 1.79
N ALA A 71 -15.61 24.06 2.50
CA ALA A 71 -15.72 25.40 1.95
C ALA A 71 -14.32 25.87 1.51
N SER A 72 -14.04 25.84 0.21
CA SER A 72 -12.94 26.62 -0.32
C SER A 72 -13.32 28.09 -0.20
N GLY A 73 -12.41 28.95 0.25
CA GLY A 73 -12.61 30.38 0.07
C GLY A 73 -12.81 30.66 -1.42
N GLU A 74 -14.01 31.07 -1.81
CA GLU A 74 -14.31 31.51 -3.17
C GLU A 74 -13.25 32.55 -3.58
N GLY A 75 -12.58 32.32 -4.72
CA GLY A 75 -11.55 33.23 -5.22
C GLY A 75 -10.10 32.94 -4.79
N SER A 76 -9.82 31.88 -4.04
CA SER A 76 -8.42 31.42 -3.83
C SER A 76 -7.77 31.01 -5.15
N LYS A 77 -6.54 31.49 -5.40
CA LYS A 77 -5.71 31.04 -6.53
C LYS A 77 -5.33 29.57 -6.38
N ASP A 78 -5.02 29.14 -5.16
CA ASP A 78 -4.64 27.77 -4.84
C ASP A 78 -5.87 26.89 -4.66
N LYS A 79 -5.75 25.61 -5.04
CA LYS A 79 -6.82 24.62 -4.92
C LYS A 79 -6.39 23.52 -3.95
N PHE A 80 -7.27 23.18 -3.01
CA PHE A 80 -6.94 22.24 -1.93
C PHE A 80 -8.07 21.24 -1.71
N VAL A 81 -7.77 19.94 -1.77
CA VAL A 81 -8.71 18.87 -1.41
C VAL A 81 -8.11 18.02 -0.29
N ALA A 82 -8.93 17.58 0.65
CA ALA A 82 -8.50 16.69 1.71
C ALA A 82 -9.62 15.75 2.16
N ASP A 83 -9.22 14.54 2.55
CA ASP A 83 -9.95 13.67 3.45
C ASP A 83 -9.26 13.73 4.80
N ALA A 84 -9.86 14.42 5.78
CA ALA A 84 -9.22 14.68 7.06
C ALA A 84 -10.21 14.54 8.21
N GLU A 85 -9.72 13.96 9.31
CA GLU A 85 -10.34 13.94 10.61
C GLU A 85 -9.31 14.43 11.62
N ILE A 86 -9.55 15.60 12.21
CA ILE A 86 -8.64 16.20 13.18
C ILE A 86 -9.18 15.94 14.58
N TYR A 87 -8.35 15.40 15.46
CA TYR A 87 -8.75 14.95 16.80
C TYR A 87 -8.37 15.94 17.91
N ASN A 88 -7.40 16.83 17.69
CA ASN A 88 -6.86 17.73 18.71
C ASN A 88 -7.08 19.23 18.46
N ILE A 89 -7.89 19.59 17.46
CA ILE A 89 -8.14 21.00 17.09
C ILE A 89 -9.65 21.23 16.97
N PHE A 90 -10.17 22.26 17.63
CA PHE A 90 -11.57 22.65 17.54
C PHE A 90 -11.87 23.33 16.18
N GLU A 91 -13.09 23.14 15.66
CA GLU A 91 -13.54 23.61 14.32
C GLU A 91 -13.21 25.09 14.00
N GLY A 92 -13.02 25.94 15.00
CA GLY A 92 -12.68 27.36 14.86
C GLY A 92 -11.22 27.68 14.45
N GLU A 93 -10.27 26.76 14.63
CA GLU A 93 -8.83 27.00 14.38
C GLU A 93 -8.34 26.49 13.02
N LEU A 94 -9.20 25.77 12.27
CA LEU A 94 -8.89 25.11 11.00
C LEU A 94 -8.50 26.05 9.85
N LYS A 95 -8.82 27.36 9.94
CA LYS A 95 -8.74 28.30 8.80
C LYS A 95 -7.33 28.69 8.36
N LYS A 96 -6.27 28.34 9.09
CA LYS A 96 -4.89 28.74 8.78
C LYS A 96 -3.84 27.75 9.30
N ILE A 97 -4.06 26.45 9.13
CA ILE A 97 -3.02 25.47 9.43
C ILE A 97 -2.34 25.12 8.12
N PRO A 98 -1.09 25.57 7.88
CA PRO A 98 -0.24 24.85 6.96
C PRO A 98 -0.15 23.43 7.55
N LEU A 99 -0.67 22.42 6.85
CA LEU A 99 -0.61 21.00 7.24
C LEU A 99 0.82 20.49 7.46
N LEU A 100 1.83 21.35 7.26
CA LEU A 100 3.25 21.14 7.42
C LEU A 100 3.87 22.02 8.53
N SER A 101 3.08 22.74 9.34
CA SER A 101 3.58 23.58 10.43
C SER A 101 3.98 22.77 11.67
N GLU A 102 4.90 23.30 12.47
CA GLU A 102 5.56 22.71 13.65
C GLU A 102 4.62 22.26 14.80
N ARG A 103 3.30 22.44 14.68
CA ARG A 103 2.33 21.92 15.66
C ARG A 103 2.00 20.45 15.34
N LYS A 104 2.21 19.55 16.31
CA LYS A 104 1.77 18.13 16.23
C LYS A 104 0.24 18.06 16.07
N VAL A 105 -0.25 17.94 14.83
CA VAL A 105 -1.67 17.67 14.54
C VAL A 105 -1.90 16.17 14.73
N ASP A 106 -2.78 15.78 15.67
CA ASP A 106 -3.28 14.40 15.81
C ASP A 106 -4.50 14.27 14.89
N ALA A 107 -4.29 13.68 13.72
CA ALA A 107 -5.31 13.57 12.69
C ALA A 107 -5.09 12.36 11.79
N ALA A 108 -6.18 11.81 11.27
CA ALA A 108 -6.16 10.92 10.11
C ALA A 108 -6.40 11.78 8.87
N TYR A 109 -5.46 11.83 7.92
CA TYR A 109 -5.64 12.70 6.77
C TYR A 109 -4.92 12.25 5.50
N ALA A 110 -5.45 12.67 4.37
CA ALA A 110 -4.87 12.64 3.05
C ALA A 110 -5.23 13.95 2.35
N PHE A 111 -4.27 14.68 1.79
CA PHE A 111 -4.55 15.93 1.09
C PHE A 111 -3.76 16.05 -0.21
N ALA A 112 -4.29 16.91 -1.09
CA ALA A 112 -3.61 17.40 -2.28
C ALA A 112 -3.80 18.92 -2.38
N HIS A 113 -2.68 19.64 -2.44
CA HIS A 113 -2.62 21.09 -2.50
C HIS A 113 -1.98 21.53 -3.81
N TRP A 114 -2.77 22.08 -4.71
CA TRP A 114 -2.34 22.66 -5.97
C TRP A 114 -2.06 24.16 -5.77
N ILE A 115 -0.76 24.48 -5.67
CA ILE A 115 -0.22 25.81 -5.41
C ILE A 115 -0.04 26.55 -6.74
N ARG A 116 -0.50 27.79 -6.78
CA ARG A 116 -0.52 28.66 -7.97
C ARG A 116 0.06 30.05 -7.66
N GLU A 117 1.18 30.08 -6.92
CA GLU A 117 1.91 31.31 -6.60
C GLU A 117 3.01 31.63 -7.63
N GLY A 118 2.92 32.81 -8.25
CA GLY A 118 3.93 33.36 -9.15
C GLY A 118 4.21 32.47 -10.38
N ASP A 119 5.50 32.18 -10.57
CA ASP A 119 6.00 31.25 -11.59
C ASP A 119 6.08 29.79 -11.09
N SER A 120 5.49 29.43 -9.96
CA SER A 120 5.45 28.03 -9.52
C SER A 120 4.05 27.46 -9.74
N ALA A 121 3.97 26.31 -10.40
CA ALA A 121 2.76 25.51 -10.52
C ALA A 121 3.11 24.14 -9.95
N GLU A 122 2.88 23.96 -8.66
CA GLU A 122 3.27 22.74 -7.93
C GLU A 122 2.03 22.10 -7.31
N LEU A 123 2.01 20.77 -7.29
CA LEU A 123 1.04 19.98 -6.55
C LEU A 123 1.75 19.22 -5.43
N CYS A 124 1.37 19.49 -4.19
CA CYS A 124 1.85 18.78 -3.00
C CYS A 124 0.80 17.76 -2.54
N ILE A 125 1.19 16.50 -2.36
CA ILE A 125 0.34 15.42 -1.84
C ILE A 125 1.02 14.78 -0.64
N ALA A 126 0.30 14.70 0.48
CA ALA A 126 0.74 13.98 1.65
C ALA A 126 -0.44 13.40 2.41
N ARG A 127 -0.12 12.47 3.31
CA ARG A 127 -1.08 11.84 4.22
C ARG A 127 -0.51 11.76 5.64
N ASP A 128 -1.30 11.31 6.59
CA ASP A 128 -0.85 11.12 7.96
C ASP A 128 0.32 10.13 8.03
N ILE A 129 1.26 10.33 8.96
CA ILE A 129 2.54 9.63 8.99
C ILE A 129 2.40 8.11 9.24
N ILE A 130 1.26 7.69 9.80
CA ILE A 130 0.93 6.27 10.03
C ILE A 130 0.33 5.64 8.75
N GLY A 131 -0.44 6.40 7.98
CA GLY A 131 -1.13 5.97 6.77
C GLY A 131 -2.55 5.49 7.00
N LEU A 132 -3.30 6.14 7.89
CA LEU A 132 -4.72 5.87 8.16
C LEU A 132 -5.58 6.16 6.92
N LYS A 133 -5.35 7.28 6.23
CA LYS A 133 -6.04 7.62 4.97
C LYS A 133 -5.15 7.31 3.76
N PRO A 134 -5.63 6.52 2.78
CA PRO A 134 -4.85 6.20 1.60
C PRO A 134 -4.94 7.28 0.51
N VAL A 135 -3.87 7.35 -0.28
CA VAL A 135 -3.79 8.03 -1.57
C VAL A 135 -2.93 7.17 -2.47
N CYS A 136 -3.38 6.99 -3.70
CA CYS A 136 -2.66 6.30 -4.76
C CYS A 136 -2.36 7.30 -5.87
N PHE A 137 -1.31 7.05 -6.65
CA PHE A 137 -0.94 7.88 -7.80
C PHE A 137 -0.41 7.04 -8.97
N ALA A 138 -0.39 7.66 -10.15
CA ALA A 138 0.22 7.14 -11.36
C ALA A 138 0.77 8.31 -12.17
N HIS A 139 1.89 8.09 -12.88
CA HIS A 139 2.52 9.10 -13.73
C HIS A 139 2.86 8.48 -15.09
N THR A 140 1.95 8.69 -16.05
CA THR A 140 2.07 8.17 -17.40
C THR A 140 1.77 9.27 -18.42
N ASP A 141 0.54 9.35 -18.94
CA ASP A 141 0.03 10.47 -19.75
C ASP A 141 -0.37 11.64 -18.84
N GLY A 142 0.64 12.30 -18.28
CA GLY A 142 0.51 13.23 -17.16
C GLY A 142 0.37 12.51 -15.82
N PHE A 143 0.03 13.28 -14.78
CA PHE A 143 -0.02 12.81 -13.40
C PHE A 143 -1.45 12.67 -12.91
N ALA A 144 -1.75 11.55 -12.25
CA ALA A 144 -3.06 11.31 -11.65
C ALA A 144 -2.93 10.78 -10.21
N PHE A 145 -3.88 11.14 -9.36
CA PHE A 145 -4.00 10.58 -8.01
C PHE A 145 -5.48 10.34 -7.65
N ALA A 146 -5.71 9.40 -6.74
CA ALA A 146 -7.02 9.15 -6.15
C ALA A 146 -6.90 8.50 -4.76
N SER A 147 -7.94 8.61 -3.93
CA SER A 147 -7.99 7.91 -2.63
C SER A 147 -7.94 6.38 -2.75
N GLU A 148 -8.49 5.81 -3.84
CA GLU A 148 -8.55 4.35 -4.06
C GLU A 148 -8.03 3.97 -5.46
N LYS A 149 -7.41 2.79 -5.60
CA LYS A 149 -6.84 2.32 -6.88
C LYS A 149 -7.89 2.22 -7.99
N LYS A 150 -9.09 1.70 -7.70
CA LYS A 150 -10.20 1.63 -8.67
C LYS A 150 -10.55 2.99 -9.30
N GLY A 151 -10.30 4.09 -8.58
CA GLY A 151 -10.51 5.45 -9.10
C GLY A 151 -9.53 5.77 -10.23
N LEU A 152 -8.25 5.41 -10.07
CA LEU A 152 -7.21 5.55 -11.09
C LEU A 152 -7.42 4.58 -12.25
N GLU A 153 -7.77 3.32 -11.97
CA GLU A 153 -8.09 2.33 -13.01
C GLU A 153 -9.25 2.80 -13.90
N ALA A 154 -10.30 3.37 -13.31
CA ALA A 154 -11.44 3.93 -14.04
C ALA A 154 -11.08 5.15 -14.92
N MET A 155 -10.01 5.87 -14.54
CA MET A 155 -9.45 6.97 -15.32
C MET A 155 -8.49 6.50 -16.42
N GLY A 156 -8.20 5.20 -16.51
CA GLY A 156 -7.24 4.65 -17.48
C GLY A 156 -5.79 4.70 -17.01
N PHE A 157 -5.55 4.86 -15.71
CA PHE A 157 -4.22 4.79 -15.09
C PHE A 157 -4.09 3.47 -14.30
N PRO A 158 -3.76 2.34 -14.97
CA PRO A 158 -3.54 1.06 -14.28
C PRO A 158 -2.24 1.09 -13.45
N HIS A 159 -2.05 0.09 -12.60
CA HIS A 159 -0.82 -0.10 -11.80
C HIS A 159 -0.52 1.04 -10.82
N ALA A 160 -1.56 1.61 -10.23
CA ALA A 160 -1.45 2.68 -9.25
C ALA A 160 -0.59 2.31 -8.04
N ILE A 161 0.28 3.24 -7.65
CA ILE A 161 1.18 3.11 -6.51
C ILE A 161 0.53 3.76 -5.31
N VAL A 162 0.45 3.04 -4.19
CA VAL A 162 0.01 3.62 -2.91
C VAL A 162 1.13 4.52 -2.41
N LEU A 163 0.83 5.80 -2.17
CA LEU A 163 1.79 6.76 -1.66
C LEU A 163 2.25 6.34 -0.26
N ASP A 164 3.56 6.29 -0.03
CA ASP A 164 4.11 6.02 1.30
C ASP A 164 3.73 7.16 2.27
N PRO A 165 3.21 6.88 3.49
CA PRO A 165 2.78 7.92 4.42
C PRO A 165 3.90 8.84 4.92
N ARG A 166 5.15 8.38 4.84
CA ARG A 166 6.35 9.10 5.27
C ARG A 166 6.98 9.87 4.12
N VAL A 167 6.24 10.10 3.04
CA VAL A 167 6.69 10.85 1.88
C VAL A 167 5.70 11.99 1.60
N LEU A 168 6.24 13.19 1.45
CA LEU A 168 5.55 14.30 0.78
C LEU A 168 5.90 14.21 -0.71
N LEU A 169 4.90 13.87 -1.52
CA LEU A 169 5.03 13.86 -2.96
C LEU A 169 4.80 15.28 -3.49
N LYS A 170 5.76 15.77 -4.27
CA LYS A 170 5.62 17.03 -5.00
C LYS A 170 5.64 16.74 -6.48
N TYR A 171 4.76 17.41 -7.20
CA TYR A 171 4.69 17.33 -8.65
C TYR A 171 4.80 18.74 -9.25
N ASP A 172 5.86 18.96 -10.01
CA ASP A 172 6.09 20.19 -10.77
C ASP A 172 5.33 20.11 -12.09
N LEU A 173 4.31 20.94 -12.25
CA LEU A 173 3.45 20.92 -13.44
C LEU A 173 4.19 21.44 -14.69
N ARG A 174 5.26 22.24 -14.54
CA ARG A 174 6.02 22.80 -15.67
C ARG A 174 6.99 21.81 -16.24
N GLU A 175 7.70 21.12 -15.35
CA GLU A 175 8.69 20.11 -15.73
C GLU A 175 8.07 18.71 -15.88
N ASP A 176 6.80 18.53 -15.53
CA ASP A 176 6.14 17.22 -15.51
C ASP A 176 6.93 16.22 -14.65
N ARG A 177 7.32 16.67 -13.44
CA ARG A 177 8.35 16.01 -12.63
C ARG A 177 7.88 15.70 -11.22
N LEU A 178 8.20 14.51 -10.73
CA LEU A 178 7.97 14.11 -9.34
C LEU A 178 9.23 14.28 -8.49
N SER A 179 9.04 14.74 -7.26
CA SER A 179 10.03 14.64 -6.19
C SER A 179 9.40 14.12 -4.91
N PHE A 180 10.19 13.41 -4.12
CA PHE A 180 9.73 12.70 -2.93
C PHE A 180 10.52 13.20 -1.73
N VAL A 181 9.87 13.95 -0.84
CA VAL A 181 10.51 14.45 0.38
C VAL A 181 10.21 13.48 1.52
N LYS A 182 11.25 12.79 2.01
CA LYS A 182 11.14 11.90 3.17
C LYS A 182 10.80 12.69 4.42
N ARG A 183 9.91 12.13 5.23
CA ARG A 183 9.47 12.68 6.51
C ARG A 183 9.93 11.76 7.62
N ASP A 184 10.39 12.36 8.70
CA ASP A 184 10.83 11.60 9.86
C ASP A 184 9.67 10.76 10.42
N PHE A 185 10.06 9.59 10.91
CA PHE A 185 9.17 8.68 11.62
C PHE A 185 9.57 8.58 13.08
N PHE A 186 8.79 7.85 13.86
CA PHE A 186 9.10 7.60 15.26
C PHE A 186 10.35 6.72 15.41
N ASP A 187 11.12 6.99 16.45
CA ASP A 187 12.29 6.20 16.82
C ASP A 187 11.98 5.22 17.95
N ILE A 188 12.75 4.13 17.99
CA ILE A 188 12.77 3.19 19.11
C ILE A 188 13.85 3.53 20.14
N GLU A 189 14.79 4.41 19.78
CA GLU A 189 15.93 4.81 20.60
C GLU A 189 15.90 6.32 20.94
N PRO A 190 16.35 6.73 22.13
CA PRO A 190 16.70 5.88 23.25
C PRO A 190 15.44 5.24 23.87
N GLU A 191 15.56 3.98 24.29
CA GLU A 191 14.54 3.33 25.12
C GLU A 191 14.30 4.15 26.40
N LEU A 192 13.05 4.14 26.87
CA LEU A 192 12.65 4.74 28.13
C LEU A 192 13.35 4.03 29.29
N LYS A 193 13.80 4.80 30.28
CA LYS A 193 14.63 4.30 31.41
C LYS A 193 13.87 4.25 32.73
N GLU A 194 12.64 4.71 32.73
CA GLU A 194 11.72 4.68 33.85
C GLU A 194 11.41 3.25 34.29
N ASP A 195 11.03 3.09 35.56
CA ASP A 195 10.56 1.80 36.06
C ASP A 195 9.20 1.43 35.42
N LYS A 196 8.89 0.13 35.47
CA LYS A 196 7.71 -0.43 34.81
C LYS A 196 6.39 0.16 35.31
N GLU A 197 6.29 0.55 36.59
CA GLU A 197 5.06 1.12 37.15
C GLU A 197 4.81 2.53 36.60
N LYS A 198 5.86 3.35 36.53
CA LYS A 198 5.77 4.67 35.87
C LYS A 198 5.44 4.53 34.39
N LEU A 199 6.14 3.63 33.67
CA LEU A 199 5.89 3.41 32.24
C LEU A 199 4.43 3.05 31.95
N LYS A 200 3.86 2.20 32.81
CA LYS A 200 2.49 1.72 32.76
C LYS A 200 1.48 2.84 33.02
N GLY A 201 1.72 3.67 34.03
CA GLY A 201 0.88 4.83 34.37
C GLY A 201 0.84 5.86 33.24
N ASP A 202 2.00 6.21 32.69
CA ASP A 202 2.12 7.16 31.57
C ASP A 202 1.44 6.59 30.30
N LEU A 203 1.62 5.29 30.03
CA LEU A 203 0.97 4.64 28.88
C LEU A 203 -0.56 4.63 29.00
N LEU A 204 -1.10 4.34 30.19
CA LEU A 204 -2.54 4.37 30.46
C LEU A 204 -3.10 5.79 30.31
N HIS A 205 -2.38 6.79 30.80
CA HIS A 205 -2.76 8.19 30.63
C HIS A 205 -2.83 8.58 29.15
N LEU A 206 -1.79 8.28 28.37
CA LEU A 206 -1.76 8.55 26.93
C LEU A 206 -2.87 7.82 26.17
N LEU A 207 -3.19 6.57 26.53
CA LEU A 207 -4.31 5.85 25.93
C LEU A 207 -5.66 6.52 26.24
N ARG A 208 -5.86 6.96 27.48
CA ARG A 208 -7.07 7.69 27.89
C ARG A 208 -7.22 9.00 27.11
N GLU A 209 -6.15 9.79 26.98
CA GLU A 209 -6.14 11.02 26.18
C GLU A 209 -6.42 10.76 24.71
N SER A 210 -5.78 9.74 24.14
CA SER A 210 -6.00 9.32 22.74
C SER A 210 -7.47 8.95 22.48
N ILE A 211 -8.09 8.18 23.39
CA ILE A 211 -9.50 7.81 23.32
C ILE A 211 -10.38 9.07 23.45
N SER A 212 -10.11 9.93 24.43
CA SER A 212 -10.86 11.17 24.65
C SER A 212 -10.93 12.02 23.38
N ARG A 213 -9.78 12.23 22.69
CA ARG A 213 -9.71 12.98 21.42
C ARG A 213 -10.44 12.31 20.25
N ARG A 214 -10.64 10.99 20.31
CA ARG A 214 -11.31 10.20 19.25
C ARG A 214 -12.79 9.99 19.50
N ILE A 215 -13.32 10.32 20.67
CA ILE A 215 -14.76 10.39 20.90
C ILE A 215 -15.33 11.56 20.05
N PRO A 216 -16.46 11.41 19.35
CA PRO A 216 -17.06 12.50 18.58
C PRO A 216 -17.31 13.74 19.44
N SER A 217 -16.91 14.91 18.93
CA SER A 217 -16.93 16.17 19.68
C SER A 217 -18.33 16.76 19.90
N ARG A 218 -19.33 16.32 19.12
CA ARG A 218 -20.72 16.78 19.27
C ARG A 218 -21.32 16.10 20.49
N SER A 219 -21.57 16.88 21.53
CA SER A 219 -22.20 16.42 22.77
C SER A 219 -23.49 15.62 22.46
N GLY A 220 -23.52 14.36 22.91
CA GLY A 220 -24.65 13.44 22.69
C GLY A 220 -24.61 12.64 21.38
N GLU A 221 -23.55 12.74 20.57
CA GLU A 221 -23.37 11.86 19.40
C GLU A 221 -22.92 10.47 19.87
N LYS A 222 -23.82 9.50 19.74
CA LYS A 222 -23.58 8.09 20.04
C LYS A 222 -22.67 7.46 18.98
N PHE A 223 -21.70 6.64 19.41
CA PHE A 223 -20.73 5.99 18.51
C PHE A 223 -20.58 4.49 18.81
N GLY A 224 -19.88 3.77 17.94
CA GLY A 224 -19.62 2.34 18.09
C GLY A 224 -18.23 2.01 18.62
N VAL A 225 -18.08 0.86 19.27
CA VAL A 225 -16.79 0.23 19.57
C VAL A 225 -16.80 -1.19 19.00
N LEU A 226 -15.81 -1.55 18.18
CA LEU A 226 -15.64 -2.95 17.77
C LEU A 226 -15.13 -3.76 18.96
N PHE A 227 -15.93 -4.73 19.39
CA PHE A 227 -15.71 -5.41 20.66
C PHE A 227 -15.55 -6.92 20.43
N SER A 228 -14.33 -7.43 20.56
CA SER A 228 -14.04 -8.87 20.38
C SER A 228 -13.97 -9.64 21.71
N GLY A 229 -14.06 -8.93 22.84
CA GLY A 229 -13.68 -9.46 24.15
C GLY A 229 -12.17 -9.77 24.27
N GLY A 230 -11.35 -9.23 23.36
CA GLY A 230 -9.90 -9.23 23.48
C GLY A 230 -9.38 -8.03 24.26
N LEU A 231 -8.14 -8.14 24.76
CA LEU A 231 -7.47 -7.14 25.60
C LEU A 231 -7.66 -5.71 25.09
N ASP A 232 -7.34 -5.47 23.81
CA ASP A 232 -7.33 -4.14 23.21
C ASP A 232 -8.72 -3.50 23.16
N SER A 233 -9.70 -4.21 22.61
CA SER A 233 -11.08 -3.70 22.51
C SER A 233 -11.73 -3.52 23.87
N THR A 234 -11.38 -4.37 24.85
CA THR A 234 -11.91 -4.27 26.20
C THR A 234 -11.30 -3.11 26.97
N LEU A 235 -10.01 -2.81 26.80
CA LEU A 235 -9.39 -1.59 27.33
C LEU A 235 -10.01 -0.33 26.73
N ILE A 236 -10.27 -0.32 25.41
CA ILE A 236 -10.97 0.81 24.76
C ILE A 236 -12.36 1.02 25.38
N ALA A 237 -13.19 -0.03 25.45
CA ALA A 237 -14.54 0.08 26.01
C ALA A 237 -14.53 0.49 27.50
N TYR A 238 -13.59 -0.05 28.30
CA TYR A 238 -13.41 0.33 29.69
C TYR A 238 -13.14 1.83 29.81
N LEU A 239 -12.21 2.36 29.03
CA LEU A 239 -11.81 3.77 29.08
C LEU A 239 -12.89 4.70 28.50
N CYS A 240 -13.62 4.29 27.45
CA CYS A 240 -14.79 5.03 26.98
C CYS A 240 -15.85 5.17 28.09
N ARG A 241 -16.11 4.09 28.83
CA ARG A 241 -17.05 4.10 29.97
C ARG A 241 -16.56 4.99 31.10
N ASP A 242 -15.28 4.89 31.45
CA ASP A 242 -14.63 5.71 32.49
C ASP A 242 -14.71 7.21 32.17
N LEU A 243 -14.64 7.56 30.88
CA LEU A 243 -14.83 8.92 30.37
C LEU A 243 -16.31 9.36 30.29
N GLY A 244 -17.26 8.49 30.65
CA GLY A 244 -18.69 8.79 30.60
C GLY A 244 -19.28 8.91 29.18
N ALA A 245 -18.65 8.27 28.19
CA ALA A 245 -19.04 8.37 26.79
C ALA A 245 -20.30 7.51 26.49
N ASP A 246 -21.14 7.96 25.54
CA ASP A 246 -22.29 7.20 25.04
C ASP A 246 -21.91 6.36 23.80
N PHE A 247 -21.80 5.05 23.98
CA PHE A 247 -21.38 4.13 22.92
C PHE A 247 -22.03 2.76 23.00
N VAL A 248 -21.92 2.00 21.90
CA VAL A 248 -22.37 0.61 21.80
C VAL A 248 -21.25 -0.27 21.33
N CYS A 249 -21.08 -1.42 21.97
CA CYS A 249 -20.16 -2.45 21.53
C CYS A 249 -20.81 -3.32 20.44
N TYR A 250 -20.07 -3.61 19.37
CA TYR A 250 -20.52 -4.48 18.27
C TYR A 250 -19.62 -5.70 18.13
N THR A 251 -20.24 -6.88 18.07
CA THR A 251 -19.55 -8.14 17.78
C THR A 251 -20.31 -8.91 16.71
N VAL A 252 -19.57 -9.46 15.76
CA VAL A 252 -20.13 -10.30 14.69
C VAL A 252 -19.45 -11.66 14.64
N ALA A 253 -20.20 -12.69 14.31
CA ALA A 253 -19.69 -14.05 14.22
C ALA A 253 -20.42 -14.90 13.16
N VAL A 254 -19.72 -15.89 12.64
CA VAL A 254 -20.30 -16.94 11.79
C VAL A 254 -20.64 -18.17 12.64
N GLU A 255 -21.90 -18.58 12.60
CA GLU A 255 -22.39 -19.79 13.26
C GLU A 255 -23.06 -20.71 12.22
N GLU A 256 -22.74 -21.99 12.29
CA GLU A 256 -23.30 -23.02 11.41
C GLU A 256 -23.33 -24.35 12.16
N PRO A 257 -24.36 -25.20 11.97
CA PRO A 257 -24.37 -26.53 12.56
C PRO A 257 -23.06 -27.29 12.34
N GLY A 258 -22.55 -27.89 13.40
CA GLY A 258 -21.26 -28.59 13.43
C GLY A 258 -20.03 -27.68 13.47
N MET A 259 -20.17 -26.36 13.67
CA MET A 259 -19.05 -25.48 14.05
C MET A 259 -19.01 -25.30 15.56
N LYS A 260 -17.79 -25.22 16.11
CA LYS A 260 -17.60 -24.72 17.47
C LYS A 260 -18.09 -23.26 17.54
N GLU A 261 -18.70 -22.91 18.66
CA GLU A 261 -19.08 -21.52 18.95
C GLU A 261 -17.90 -20.57 18.79
N ALA A 262 -18.18 -19.35 18.33
CA ALA A 262 -17.19 -18.31 18.18
C ALA A 262 -16.67 -17.86 19.55
N GLU A 263 -15.38 -18.01 19.79
CA GLU A 263 -14.76 -17.65 21.07
C GLU A 263 -14.93 -16.16 21.37
N ASP A 264 -14.79 -15.30 20.35
CA ASP A 264 -14.93 -13.85 20.51
C ASP A 264 -16.33 -13.46 20.97
N LEU A 265 -17.38 -14.18 20.52
CA LEU A 265 -18.75 -13.91 20.95
C LEU A 265 -18.95 -14.21 22.44
N ARG A 266 -18.42 -15.35 22.91
CA ARG A 266 -18.51 -15.73 24.32
C ARG A 266 -17.79 -14.73 25.23
N PHE A 267 -16.59 -14.28 24.84
CA PHE A 267 -15.84 -13.30 25.63
C PHE A 267 -16.42 -11.90 25.53
N ALA A 268 -16.95 -11.51 24.37
CA ALA A 268 -17.66 -10.24 24.21
C ALA A 268 -18.86 -10.15 25.16
N VAL A 269 -19.71 -11.18 25.20
CA VAL A 269 -20.86 -11.24 26.13
C VAL A 269 -20.40 -11.10 27.57
N ARG A 270 -19.40 -11.89 27.97
CA ARG A 270 -18.88 -11.90 29.33
C ARG A 270 -18.34 -10.53 29.75
N PHE A 271 -17.38 -10.00 29.00
CA PHE A 271 -16.71 -8.76 29.39
C PHE A 271 -17.59 -7.52 29.19
N ALA A 272 -18.58 -7.55 28.30
CA ALA A 272 -19.57 -6.47 28.24
C ALA A 272 -20.44 -6.44 29.50
N ALA A 273 -20.85 -7.61 30.01
CA ALA A 273 -21.59 -7.72 31.25
C ALA A 273 -20.74 -7.27 32.45
N ASP A 274 -19.49 -7.71 32.54
CA ASP A 274 -18.56 -7.29 33.60
C ASP A 274 -18.31 -5.78 33.60
N LEU A 275 -18.25 -5.15 32.41
CA LEU A 275 -18.08 -3.71 32.27
C LEU A 275 -19.38 -2.91 32.44
N GLY A 276 -20.54 -3.54 32.32
CA GLY A 276 -21.85 -2.87 32.32
C GLY A 276 -22.09 -2.03 31.06
N VAL A 277 -21.57 -2.44 29.91
CA VAL A 277 -21.69 -1.69 28.63
C VAL A 277 -22.70 -2.35 27.68
N GLU A 278 -23.37 -1.55 26.85
CA GLU A 278 -24.31 -2.06 25.84
C GLU A 278 -23.56 -2.87 24.79
N LEU A 279 -24.00 -4.11 24.52
CA LEU A 279 -23.42 -5.00 23.52
C LEU A 279 -24.50 -5.48 22.54
N LYS A 280 -24.22 -5.33 21.24
CA LYS A 280 -25.01 -5.88 20.15
C LYS A 280 -24.26 -6.99 19.42
N LEU A 281 -24.96 -8.09 19.18
CA LEU A 281 -24.41 -9.30 18.56
C LEU A 281 -25.11 -9.61 17.23
N LYS A 282 -24.34 -9.81 16.16
CA LYS A 282 -24.84 -10.34 14.88
C LYS A 282 -24.23 -11.71 14.61
N LYS A 283 -25.06 -12.74 14.69
CA LYS A 283 -24.72 -14.12 14.30
C LYS A 283 -25.26 -14.36 12.90
N MET A 284 -24.42 -14.80 11.96
CA MET A 284 -24.85 -15.10 10.60
C MET A 284 -24.51 -16.54 10.21
N ARG A 285 -25.31 -17.11 9.30
CA ARG A 285 -24.97 -18.40 8.70
C ARG A 285 -24.06 -18.26 7.49
N VAL A 286 -23.43 -19.37 7.10
CA VAL A 286 -22.55 -19.43 5.91
C VAL A 286 -23.30 -19.02 4.62
N LYS A 287 -24.63 -19.24 4.56
CA LYS A 287 -25.45 -18.79 3.43
C LYS A 287 -25.51 -17.26 3.34
N GLU A 288 -25.64 -16.57 4.46
CA GLU A 288 -25.66 -15.10 4.52
C GLU A 288 -24.27 -14.53 4.27
N LEU A 289 -23.21 -15.21 4.75
CA LEU A 289 -21.82 -14.85 4.49
C LEU A 289 -21.50 -14.72 2.98
N GLU A 290 -22.16 -15.50 2.12
CA GLU A 290 -21.97 -15.41 0.66
C GLU A 290 -22.31 -14.02 0.10
N LYS A 291 -23.33 -13.35 0.64
CA LYS A 291 -23.68 -11.97 0.27
C LYS A 291 -22.48 -11.04 0.55
N TYR A 292 -21.94 -11.12 1.76
CA TYR A 292 -20.82 -10.28 2.18
C TYR A 292 -19.53 -10.58 1.42
N VAL A 293 -19.26 -11.84 1.08
CA VAL A 293 -18.10 -12.18 0.24
C VAL A 293 -18.19 -11.52 -1.14
N LYS A 294 -19.38 -11.50 -1.75
CA LYS A 294 -19.63 -10.84 -3.05
C LYS A 294 -19.39 -9.33 -3.01
N GLU A 295 -19.68 -8.70 -1.88
CA GLU A 295 -19.54 -7.25 -1.69
C GLU A 295 -18.12 -6.84 -1.27
N VAL A 296 -17.53 -7.55 -0.32
CA VAL A 296 -16.27 -7.16 0.32
C VAL A 296 -15.06 -7.41 -0.57
N VAL A 297 -15.04 -8.51 -1.32
CA VAL A 297 -13.89 -8.86 -2.16
C VAL A 297 -13.58 -7.76 -3.20
N PRO A 298 -14.57 -7.19 -3.93
CA PRO A 298 -14.34 -5.99 -4.73
C PRO A 298 -14.00 -4.72 -3.96
N VAL A 299 -14.44 -4.58 -2.71
CA VAL A 299 -14.16 -3.40 -1.89
C VAL A 299 -12.70 -3.34 -1.48
N ILE A 300 -12.10 -4.46 -1.10
CA ILE A 300 -10.70 -4.52 -0.65
C ILE A 300 -9.70 -4.62 -1.79
N GLU A 301 -10.18 -4.73 -3.04
CA GLU A 301 -9.36 -4.83 -4.25
C GLU A 301 -8.36 -6.00 -4.24
N ASP A 302 -8.69 -7.09 -3.52
CA ASP A 302 -7.81 -8.25 -3.32
C ASP A 302 -8.63 -9.55 -3.13
N THR A 303 -8.01 -10.69 -3.45
CA THR A 303 -8.54 -12.05 -3.26
C THR A 303 -7.76 -12.87 -2.24
N ASP A 304 -6.80 -12.27 -1.53
CA ASP A 304 -6.05 -12.91 -0.45
C ASP A 304 -6.99 -13.37 0.68
N VAL A 305 -6.91 -14.65 1.00
CA VAL A 305 -7.81 -15.30 1.95
C VAL A 305 -7.69 -14.68 3.33
N MET A 306 -6.48 -14.29 3.76
CA MET A 306 -6.29 -13.70 5.09
C MET A 306 -6.86 -12.28 5.14
N MET A 307 -6.55 -11.45 4.14
CA MET A 307 -7.09 -10.09 4.01
C MET A 307 -8.62 -10.10 3.98
N THR A 308 -9.24 -10.94 3.14
CA THR A 308 -10.70 -11.08 3.08
C THR A 308 -11.29 -11.56 4.41
N SER A 309 -10.64 -12.52 5.07
CA SER A 309 -11.14 -13.10 6.34
C SER A 309 -11.13 -12.13 7.52
N VAL A 310 -10.31 -11.07 7.45
CA VAL A 310 -10.29 -9.97 8.42
C VAL A 310 -11.23 -8.83 7.99
N ALA A 311 -11.31 -8.54 6.68
CA ALA A 311 -12.19 -7.51 6.14
C ALA A 311 -13.67 -7.80 6.39
N LEU A 312 -14.10 -9.06 6.24
CA LEU A 312 -15.50 -9.46 6.38
C LEU A 312 -16.10 -9.17 7.76
N PRO A 313 -15.51 -9.60 8.90
CA PRO A 313 -16.07 -9.25 10.20
C PRO A 313 -16.10 -7.75 10.44
N LEU A 314 -15.10 -7.00 9.97
CA LEU A 314 -15.11 -5.54 10.05
C LEU A 314 -16.25 -4.92 9.24
N TYR A 315 -16.43 -5.33 7.98
CA TYR A 315 -17.47 -4.82 7.09
C TYR A 315 -18.86 -5.07 7.66
N VAL A 316 -19.11 -6.29 8.13
CA VAL A 316 -20.41 -6.65 8.72
C VAL A 316 -20.63 -5.89 10.02
N ALA A 317 -19.60 -5.70 10.86
CA ALA A 317 -19.74 -4.92 12.08
C ALA A 317 -20.04 -3.44 11.78
N CYS A 318 -19.40 -2.85 10.77
CA CYS A 318 -19.68 -1.49 10.31
C CYS A 318 -21.09 -1.37 9.72
N GLU A 319 -21.54 -2.32 8.89
CA GLU A 319 -22.92 -2.37 8.38
C GLU A 319 -23.92 -2.48 9.55
N PHE A 320 -23.64 -3.36 10.51
CA PHE A 320 -24.51 -3.58 11.66
C PHE A 320 -24.60 -2.36 12.59
N ALA A 321 -23.49 -1.67 12.81
CA ALA A 321 -23.49 -0.42 13.57
C ALA A 321 -24.23 0.70 12.84
N LYS A 322 -24.12 0.77 11.51
CA LYS A 322 -24.86 1.74 10.67
C LYS A 322 -26.37 1.53 10.71
N GLU A 323 -26.85 0.30 10.91
CA GLU A 323 -28.29 0.01 11.07
C GLU A 323 -28.89 0.73 12.30
N ASP A 324 -28.05 1.09 13.28
CA ASP A 324 -28.48 1.91 14.41
C ASP A 324 -28.49 3.40 14.07
N CYS A 325 -29.60 4.07 14.41
CA CYS A 325 -29.77 5.49 14.13
C CYS A 325 -28.66 6.32 14.77
N GLY A 326 -27.90 7.04 13.92
CA GLY A 326 -26.94 8.06 14.36
C GLY A 326 -25.47 7.61 14.41
N ILE A 327 -25.15 6.32 14.31
CA ILE A 327 -23.74 5.88 14.39
C ILE A 327 -23.02 6.10 13.08
N LYS A 328 -22.08 7.04 13.09
CA LYS A 328 -21.18 7.36 11.97
C LYS A 328 -19.71 7.10 12.28
N THR A 329 -19.37 6.91 13.55
CA THR A 329 -18.01 6.75 14.05
C THR A 329 -17.88 5.44 14.81
N ILE A 330 -16.78 4.70 14.60
CA ILE A 330 -16.46 3.48 15.33
C ILE A 330 -15.00 3.50 15.80
N LEU A 331 -14.78 3.20 17.08
CA LEU A 331 -13.44 2.98 17.65
C LEU A 331 -13.06 1.49 17.57
N TYR A 332 -11.78 1.23 17.31
CA TYR A 332 -11.25 -0.14 17.18
C TYR A 332 -9.78 -0.26 17.60
N GLY A 333 -9.35 -1.49 17.89
CA GLY A 333 -8.07 -1.80 18.54
C GLY A 333 -6.85 -2.01 17.64
N LEU A 334 -6.86 -1.52 16.40
CA LEU A 334 -5.72 -1.68 15.48
C LEU A 334 -4.48 -0.94 15.99
N GLY A 335 -3.28 -1.51 15.76
CA GLY A 335 -1.99 -0.95 16.15
C GLY A 335 -1.41 -1.54 17.44
N ALA A 336 -2.26 -2.05 18.33
CA ALA A 336 -1.79 -2.64 19.59
C ALA A 336 -0.89 -3.88 19.39
N GLU A 337 -1.10 -4.62 18.30
CA GLU A 337 -0.31 -5.82 18.00
C GLU A 337 1.11 -5.47 17.53
N GLU A 338 1.24 -4.46 16.69
CA GLU A 338 2.51 -3.91 16.20
C GLU A 338 3.32 -3.26 17.31
N LEU A 339 2.68 -2.46 18.17
CA LEU A 339 3.37 -1.68 19.20
C LEU A 339 3.85 -2.52 20.39
N PHE A 340 3.10 -3.56 20.76
CA PHE A 340 3.30 -4.32 22.01
C PHE A 340 3.60 -5.80 21.78
N ALA A 341 4.31 -6.13 20.70
CA ALA A 341 4.78 -7.48 20.44
C ALA A 341 3.67 -8.56 20.41
N GLY A 342 2.52 -8.24 19.83
CA GLY A 342 1.32 -9.10 19.93
C GLY A 342 1.25 -10.30 18.96
N TYR A 343 1.98 -10.29 17.85
CA TYR A 343 2.03 -11.39 16.88
C TYR A 343 2.97 -12.54 17.25
N GLU A 344 2.70 -13.73 16.72
CA GLU A 344 3.55 -14.92 16.91
C GLU A 344 4.98 -14.74 16.33
N ARG A 345 5.13 -13.96 15.26
CA ARG A 345 6.44 -13.65 14.68
C ARG A 345 7.36 -12.91 15.66
N HIS A 346 6.79 -12.10 16.57
CA HIS A 346 7.54 -11.39 17.60
C HIS A 346 8.16 -12.34 18.63
N ARG A 347 7.60 -13.53 18.83
CA ARG A 347 8.18 -14.55 19.72
C ARG A 347 9.40 -15.24 19.11
N ARG A 348 9.55 -15.16 17.78
CA ARG A 348 10.60 -15.86 17.04
C ARG A 348 11.90 -15.07 16.95
N VAL A 349 11.84 -13.75 17.13
CA VAL A 349 13.03 -12.88 17.11
C VAL A 349 13.76 -12.87 18.45
N LYS A 350 15.02 -12.42 18.46
CA LYS A 350 15.77 -12.17 19.69
C LYS A 350 15.19 -10.96 20.43
N LYS A 351 15.43 -10.87 21.73
CA LYS A 351 14.83 -9.82 22.58
C LYS A 351 15.30 -8.42 22.16
N GLU A 352 16.56 -8.32 21.76
CA GLU A 352 17.24 -7.10 21.30
C GLU A 352 16.71 -6.62 19.94
N GLU A 353 16.11 -7.51 19.16
CA GLU A 353 15.51 -7.20 17.84
C GLU A 353 14.00 -6.96 17.93
N LEU A 354 13.38 -7.19 19.10
CA LEU A 354 11.93 -7.15 19.26
C LEU A 354 11.36 -5.77 18.90
N ASN A 355 11.98 -4.70 19.40
CA ASN A 355 11.55 -3.33 19.13
C ASN A 355 11.73 -2.96 17.64
N LYS A 356 12.80 -3.46 16.99
CA LYS A 356 13.01 -3.30 15.54
C LYS A 356 11.92 -4.01 14.73
N GLU A 357 11.54 -5.22 15.11
CA GLU A 357 10.45 -5.95 14.44
C GLU A 357 9.07 -5.31 14.70
N CYS A 358 8.83 -4.75 15.89
CA CYS A 358 7.62 -3.96 16.19
C CYS A 358 7.53 -2.74 15.27
N LEU A 359 8.62 -1.96 15.17
CA LEU A 359 8.72 -0.81 14.27
C LEU A 359 8.52 -1.24 12.80
N ALA A 360 9.19 -2.29 12.36
CA ALA A 360 9.04 -2.82 11.00
C ALA A 360 7.60 -3.29 10.72
N GLY A 361 6.91 -3.85 11.72
CA GLY A 361 5.49 -4.16 11.67
C GLY A 361 4.65 -2.91 11.37
N LEU A 362 4.80 -1.88 12.19
CA LEU A 362 4.08 -0.61 12.08
C LEU A 362 4.34 0.09 10.74
N LEU A 363 5.59 0.10 10.27
CA LEU A 363 5.98 0.71 9.00
C LEU A 363 5.24 0.09 7.79
N ARG A 364 4.82 -1.18 7.89
CA ARG A 364 4.15 -1.92 6.81
C ARG A 364 2.62 -1.95 6.93
N THR A 365 2.06 -1.56 8.07
CA THR A 365 0.61 -1.65 8.35
C THR A 365 -0.23 -0.86 7.33
N HIS A 366 0.32 0.24 6.81
CA HIS A 366 -0.36 1.08 5.81
C HIS A 366 -0.63 0.38 4.47
N GLU A 367 0.15 -0.63 4.10
CA GLU A 367 0.02 -1.31 2.80
C GLU A 367 -1.16 -2.27 2.76
N ARG A 368 -1.55 -2.83 3.91
CA ARG A 368 -2.54 -3.92 3.98
C ARG A 368 -3.65 -3.64 4.96
N ASP A 369 -3.34 -3.49 6.25
CA ASP A 369 -4.34 -3.42 7.30
C ASP A 369 -5.10 -2.10 7.27
N LEU A 370 -4.40 -0.97 7.26
CA LEU A 370 -5.05 0.35 7.21
C LEU A 370 -5.75 0.58 5.88
N TYR A 371 -5.14 0.16 4.77
CA TYR A 371 -5.77 0.22 3.45
C TYR A 371 -7.10 -0.55 3.46
N ARG A 372 -7.08 -1.84 3.82
CA ARG A 372 -8.28 -2.69 3.94
C ARG A 372 -9.36 -2.06 4.81
N ASP A 373 -8.98 -1.62 6.01
CA ASP A 373 -9.92 -1.18 7.04
C ASP A 373 -10.61 0.12 6.62
N GLU A 374 -9.85 1.06 6.05
CA GLU A 374 -10.40 2.31 5.53
C GLU A 374 -11.32 2.07 4.33
N LEU A 375 -10.98 1.19 3.39
CA LEU A 375 -11.85 0.86 2.25
C LEU A 375 -13.18 0.24 2.70
N VAL A 376 -13.12 -0.69 3.66
CA VAL A 376 -14.29 -1.35 4.24
C VAL A 376 -15.18 -0.36 4.98
N ALA A 377 -14.59 0.52 5.78
CA ALA A 377 -15.31 1.53 6.55
C ALA A 377 -15.98 2.57 5.63
N LYS A 378 -15.25 3.08 4.64
CA LYS A 378 -15.77 3.99 3.62
C LYS A 378 -16.92 3.39 2.84
N ALA A 379 -16.84 2.11 2.48
CA ALA A 379 -17.94 1.41 1.81
C ALA A 379 -19.23 1.39 2.64
N GLN A 380 -19.13 1.41 3.97
CA GLN A 380 -20.27 1.54 4.87
C GLN A 380 -20.64 2.98 5.21
N GLY A 381 -19.79 3.96 4.90
CA GLY A 381 -19.98 5.33 5.37
C GLY A 381 -19.74 5.46 6.87
N ILE A 382 -18.79 4.69 7.40
CA ILE A 382 -18.34 4.74 8.80
C ILE A 382 -16.93 5.34 8.86
N SER A 383 -16.69 6.24 9.81
CA SER A 383 -15.37 6.71 10.19
C SER A 383 -14.77 5.77 11.23
N LEU A 384 -13.63 5.16 10.93
CA LEU A 384 -12.86 4.36 11.88
C LEU A 384 -11.81 5.22 12.59
N ARG A 385 -11.72 5.07 13.92
CA ARG A 385 -10.73 5.76 14.74
C ARG A 385 -9.93 4.76 15.56
N ALA A 386 -8.61 4.74 15.39
CA ALA A 386 -7.70 3.81 16.08
C ALA A 386 -6.95 4.54 17.21
N PRO A 387 -7.32 4.36 18.50
CA PRO A 387 -6.66 5.05 19.60
C PRO A 387 -5.20 4.65 19.81
N PHE A 388 -4.87 3.39 19.56
CA PHE A 388 -3.49 2.91 19.65
C PHE A 388 -2.55 3.50 18.58
N LEU A 389 -3.10 4.18 17.56
CA LEU A 389 -2.31 4.81 16.49
C LEU A 389 -2.23 6.34 16.63
N ALA A 390 -2.59 6.90 17.79
CA ALA A 390 -2.30 8.30 18.09
C ALA A 390 -0.79 8.55 18.11
N THR A 391 -0.35 9.67 17.55
CA THR A 391 1.07 9.93 17.29
C THR A 391 1.90 10.02 18.58
N ASP A 392 1.37 10.64 19.62
CA ASP A 392 1.97 10.70 20.96
C ASP A 392 2.02 9.32 21.64
N PHE A 393 0.95 8.54 21.51
CA PHE A 393 0.89 7.18 22.04
C PHE A 393 1.89 6.25 21.33
N VAL A 394 1.99 6.33 20.00
CA VAL A 394 2.93 5.55 19.18
C VAL A 394 4.37 5.89 19.54
N ASP A 395 4.71 7.17 19.59
CA ASP A 395 6.05 7.68 19.96
C ASP A 395 6.49 7.10 21.30
N TYR A 396 5.61 7.19 22.30
CA TYR A 396 5.86 6.63 23.62
C TYR A 396 5.97 5.10 23.61
N ALA A 397 5.01 4.42 22.97
CA ALA A 397 4.93 2.95 22.97
C ALA A 397 6.13 2.29 22.27
N LEU A 398 6.66 2.89 21.20
CA LEU A 398 7.82 2.35 20.50
C LEU A 398 9.08 2.35 21.36
N ARG A 399 9.27 3.37 22.20
CA ARG A 399 10.42 3.53 23.10
C ARG A 399 10.33 2.73 24.40
N ILE A 400 9.20 2.05 24.67
CA ILE A 400 9.09 1.12 25.80
C ILE A 400 10.08 -0.06 25.61
N PRO A 401 10.85 -0.43 26.65
CA PRO A 401 11.79 -1.55 26.59
C PRO A 401 11.13 -2.87 26.17
N ALA A 402 11.85 -3.68 25.38
CA ALA A 402 11.37 -4.98 24.90
C ALA A 402 10.89 -5.91 26.03
N SER A 403 11.52 -5.85 27.20
CA SER A 403 11.15 -6.60 28.42
C SER A 403 9.76 -6.29 28.96
N CYS A 404 9.20 -5.12 28.64
CA CYS A 404 7.85 -4.73 29.02
C CYS A 404 6.80 -5.11 27.96
N LYS A 405 7.21 -5.55 26.77
CA LYS A 405 6.30 -5.92 25.67
C LYS A 405 6.09 -7.43 25.58
N LEU A 406 7.13 -8.22 25.82
CA LEU A 406 7.12 -9.67 25.76
C LEU A 406 7.83 -10.25 26.99
N SER A 407 7.24 -11.28 27.62
CA SER A 407 7.84 -11.98 28.75
C SER A 407 9.13 -12.72 28.34
N ASP A 408 10.02 -12.96 29.31
CA ASP A 408 11.32 -13.59 29.06
C ASP A 408 11.20 -15.03 28.52
N ASP A 409 10.18 -15.77 28.97
CA ASP A 409 9.83 -17.11 28.46
C ASP A 409 9.04 -17.06 27.14
N LYS A 410 8.77 -15.85 26.62
CA LYS A 410 8.01 -15.53 25.40
C LYS A 410 6.56 -16.04 25.40
N THR A 411 5.99 -16.37 26.55
CA THR A 411 4.62 -16.89 26.66
C THR A 411 3.56 -15.79 26.71
N GLU A 412 3.83 -14.66 27.35
CA GLU A 412 2.93 -13.51 27.46
C GLU A 412 3.38 -12.38 26.53
N ASN A 413 2.54 -12.10 25.52
CA ASN A 413 2.66 -10.92 24.66
C ASN A 413 1.92 -9.72 25.27
N LYS A 414 2.19 -8.51 24.78
CA LYS A 414 1.54 -7.28 25.24
C LYS A 414 1.62 -7.10 26.76
N LEU A 415 2.76 -7.47 27.35
CA LEU A 415 2.89 -7.65 28.79
C LEU A 415 2.45 -6.40 29.57
N ILE A 416 2.93 -5.22 29.19
CA ILE A 416 2.55 -3.96 29.85
C ILE A 416 1.04 -3.66 29.73
N LEU A 417 0.37 -3.98 28.62
CA LEU A 417 -1.08 -3.81 28.49
C LEU A 417 -1.85 -4.81 29.37
N ARG A 418 -1.32 -6.02 29.56
CA ARG A 418 -1.89 -7.00 30.50
C ARG A 418 -1.73 -6.55 31.94
N ASP A 419 -0.60 -5.94 32.28
CA ASP A 419 -0.40 -5.35 33.61
C ASP A 419 -1.36 -4.19 33.88
N ILE A 420 -1.58 -3.30 32.90
CA ILE A 420 -2.63 -2.27 32.98
C ILE A 420 -3.99 -2.92 33.24
N ALA A 421 -4.35 -3.97 32.49
CA ALA A 421 -5.60 -4.66 32.69
C ALA A 421 -5.72 -5.28 34.10
N ARG A 422 -4.65 -5.82 34.67
CA ARG A 422 -4.63 -6.33 36.05
C ARG A 422 -4.89 -5.21 37.06
N ASP A 423 -4.24 -4.06 36.91
CA ASP A 423 -4.46 -2.93 37.83
C ASP A 423 -5.87 -2.36 37.77
N LEU A 424 -6.51 -2.44 36.59
CA LEU A 424 -7.90 -2.04 36.39
C LEU A 424 -8.92 -3.07 36.90
N GLY A 425 -8.47 -4.18 37.49
CA GLY A 425 -9.32 -5.26 38.00
C GLY A 425 -9.88 -6.19 36.91
N LEU A 426 -9.16 -6.34 35.81
CA LEU A 426 -9.54 -7.19 34.67
C LEU A 426 -8.59 -8.41 34.57
N GLU A 427 -8.39 -9.15 35.67
CA GLU A 427 -7.39 -10.21 35.76
C GLU A 427 -7.60 -11.35 34.76
N GLU A 428 -8.86 -11.71 34.51
CA GLU A 428 -9.18 -12.76 33.54
C GLU A 428 -8.86 -12.32 32.10
N LEU A 429 -9.19 -11.08 31.75
CA LEU A 429 -8.84 -10.49 30.46
C LEU A 429 -7.32 -10.49 30.28
N ALA A 430 -6.59 -10.06 31.32
CA ALA A 430 -5.14 -10.02 31.34
C ALA A 430 -4.49 -11.41 31.15
N SER A 431 -5.17 -12.49 31.57
CA SER A 431 -4.69 -13.86 31.44
C SER A 431 -5.11 -14.55 30.13
N ARG A 432 -5.99 -13.92 29.35
CA ARG A 432 -6.56 -14.51 28.13
C ARG A 432 -5.50 -14.65 27.02
N LYS A 433 -5.42 -15.83 26.41
CA LYS A 433 -4.61 -16.06 25.21
C LYS A 433 -5.15 -15.27 24.02
N LYS A 434 -4.25 -14.66 23.26
CA LYS A 434 -4.60 -13.88 22.06
C LYS A 434 -5.23 -14.79 20.99
N ARG A 435 -6.30 -14.30 20.37
CA ARG A 435 -6.96 -14.92 19.21
C ARG A 435 -7.22 -13.84 18.16
N ALA A 436 -6.81 -14.07 16.92
CA ALA A 436 -7.07 -13.10 15.84
C ALA A 436 -8.53 -13.22 15.35
N VAL A 437 -9.10 -12.08 14.95
CA VAL A 437 -10.54 -11.93 14.69
C VAL A 437 -11.09 -12.94 13.68
N GLN A 438 -10.37 -13.22 12.60
CA GLN A 438 -10.80 -14.17 11.55
C GLN A 438 -11.00 -15.60 12.07
N TYR A 439 -10.30 -15.97 13.15
CA TYR A 439 -10.44 -17.27 13.81
C TYR A 439 -11.44 -17.22 14.95
N GLY A 440 -11.42 -16.16 15.77
CA GLY A 440 -12.28 -16.03 16.95
C GLY A 440 -13.74 -15.77 16.61
N SER A 441 -14.01 -15.03 15.51
CA SER A 441 -15.34 -14.80 14.93
C SER A 441 -15.80 -15.90 13.96
N ASN A 442 -14.98 -16.93 13.73
CA ASN A 442 -15.23 -18.04 12.80
C ASN A 442 -15.35 -17.68 11.30
N PHE A 443 -15.08 -16.44 10.87
CA PHE A 443 -15.21 -16.05 9.45
C PHE A 443 -14.32 -16.87 8.51
N LEU A 444 -13.05 -17.17 8.88
CA LEU A 444 -12.17 -17.99 8.03
C LEU A 444 -12.74 -19.40 7.80
N LYS A 445 -13.31 -20.02 8.85
CA LYS A 445 -13.99 -21.31 8.74
C LYS A 445 -15.29 -21.20 7.95
N GLY A 446 -16.01 -20.09 8.09
CA GLY A 446 -17.19 -19.76 7.28
C GLY A 446 -16.87 -19.77 5.79
N ILE A 447 -15.82 -19.05 5.38
CA ILE A 447 -15.33 -19.02 3.99
C ILE A 447 -14.94 -20.43 3.53
N GLU A 448 -14.28 -21.22 4.37
CA GLU A 448 -13.93 -22.60 4.05
C GLU A 448 -15.15 -23.48 3.77
N LYS A 449 -16.16 -23.44 4.65
CA LYS A 449 -17.41 -24.18 4.44
C LYS A 449 -18.13 -23.69 3.19
N LEU A 450 -18.15 -22.38 2.95
CA LEU A 450 -18.79 -21.80 1.78
C LEU A 450 -18.11 -22.27 0.48
N ALA A 451 -16.79 -22.20 0.40
CA ALA A 451 -16.02 -22.67 -0.74
C ALA A 451 -16.29 -24.16 -1.04
N LYS A 452 -16.28 -25.01 0.01
CA LYS A 452 -16.62 -26.44 -0.13
C LYS A 452 -18.05 -26.65 -0.63
N LYS A 453 -19.04 -25.94 -0.09
CA LYS A 453 -20.45 -25.99 -0.54
C LYS A 453 -20.61 -25.57 -2.00
N LYS A 454 -19.72 -24.72 -2.51
CA LYS A 454 -19.70 -24.24 -3.90
C LYS A 454 -18.80 -25.09 -4.82
N GLY A 455 -18.27 -26.21 -4.33
CA GLY A 455 -17.45 -27.14 -5.12
C GLY A 455 -15.98 -26.74 -5.29
N PHE A 456 -15.49 -25.74 -4.55
CA PHE A 456 -14.09 -25.31 -4.64
C PHE A 456 -13.20 -26.06 -3.64
N LYS A 457 -12.09 -26.63 -4.15
CA LYS A 457 -11.05 -27.25 -3.31
C LYS A 457 -10.30 -26.23 -2.45
N TYR A 458 -10.03 -25.04 -2.99
CA TYR A 458 -9.26 -23.99 -2.33
C TYR A 458 -10.07 -22.71 -2.15
N LYS A 459 -9.98 -22.11 -0.95
CA LYS A 459 -10.65 -20.85 -0.58
C LYS A 459 -10.35 -19.72 -1.59
N ARG A 460 -9.08 -19.57 -1.97
CA ARG A 460 -8.62 -18.55 -2.93
C ARG A 460 -9.34 -18.64 -4.27
N ASN A 461 -9.56 -19.85 -4.80
CA ASN A 461 -10.23 -20.04 -6.09
C ASN A 461 -11.70 -19.60 -6.03
N TYR A 462 -12.35 -19.78 -4.89
CA TYR A 462 -13.70 -19.28 -4.68
C TYR A 462 -13.73 -17.75 -4.59
N LEU A 463 -12.82 -17.12 -3.84
CA LEU A 463 -12.79 -15.65 -3.74
C LEU A 463 -12.52 -14.97 -5.09
N ARG A 464 -11.68 -15.59 -5.94
CA ARG A 464 -11.39 -15.15 -7.31
C ARG A 464 -12.62 -15.11 -8.23
N THR A 465 -13.78 -15.67 -7.86
CA THR A 465 -15.00 -15.51 -8.66
C THR A 465 -15.68 -14.15 -8.47
N PHE A 466 -15.30 -13.38 -7.45
CA PHE A 466 -15.97 -12.11 -7.11
C PHE A 466 -15.16 -10.87 -7.46
N TYR A 467 -13.87 -11.01 -7.73
CA TYR A 467 -13.04 -9.93 -8.23
C TYR A 467 -12.35 -10.42 -9.50
N PRO A 468 -12.20 -9.56 -10.53
CA PRO A 468 -11.53 -9.94 -11.76
C PRO A 468 -10.23 -10.62 -11.41
N SER A 469 -10.20 -11.91 -11.71
CA SER A 469 -9.11 -12.72 -11.27
C SER A 469 -7.92 -12.33 -12.14
N ARG A 470 -6.90 -11.73 -11.52
CA ARG A 470 -5.55 -11.59 -12.09
C ARG A 470 -4.89 -12.98 -12.10
N ASN A 471 -5.59 -13.92 -12.76
CA ASN A 471 -5.38 -15.37 -12.73
C ASN A 471 -4.35 -15.82 -13.75
N ALA A 472 -4.01 -14.94 -14.69
CA ALA A 472 -2.97 -15.24 -15.64
C ALA A 472 -1.68 -15.52 -14.86
N LYS A 473 -1.23 -16.77 -14.91
CA LYS A 473 0.08 -17.16 -14.43
C LYS A 473 1.12 -16.52 -15.32
N LEU A 474 2.00 -15.71 -14.74
CA LEU A 474 2.93 -14.92 -15.52
C LEU A 474 4.32 -15.53 -15.46
N GLY A 475 4.99 -15.56 -16.61
CA GLY A 475 6.45 -15.61 -16.68
C GLY A 475 6.99 -14.19 -16.86
N CYS A 476 8.14 -13.85 -16.30
CA CYS A 476 8.74 -12.53 -16.51
C CYS A 476 9.93 -12.63 -17.46
N LEU A 477 9.92 -11.87 -18.56
CA LEU A 477 11.13 -11.64 -19.33
C LEU A 477 12.10 -10.83 -18.48
N PHE A 478 13.20 -11.47 -18.08
CA PHE A 478 14.03 -11.02 -16.98
C PHE A 478 15.49 -10.90 -17.40
N SER A 479 16.10 -9.74 -17.11
CA SER A 479 17.43 -9.34 -17.58
C SER A 479 18.40 -9.02 -16.45
N SER A 480 18.00 -9.21 -15.19
CA SER A 480 18.69 -8.74 -13.97
C SER A 480 18.74 -7.24 -13.71
N GLY A 481 18.42 -6.44 -14.73
CA GLY A 481 18.39 -5.00 -14.65
C GLY A 481 17.15 -4.43 -13.96
N LYS A 482 17.16 -3.10 -13.84
CA LYS A 482 16.15 -2.35 -13.11
C LYS A 482 14.73 -2.51 -13.67
N ASP A 483 14.56 -2.47 -14.99
CA ASP A 483 13.23 -2.39 -15.62
C ASP A 483 12.49 -3.72 -15.49
N SER A 484 13.16 -4.84 -15.78
CA SER A 484 12.56 -6.17 -15.64
C SER A 484 12.26 -6.50 -14.17
N THR A 485 13.13 -6.09 -13.25
CA THR A 485 12.90 -6.22 -11.81
C THR A 485 11.74 -5.37 -11.32
N TYR A 486 11.65 -4.11 -11.76
CA TYR A 486 10.57 -3.21 -11.38
C TYR A 486 9.22 -3.63 -11.95
N ALA A 487 9.18 -4.04 -13.23
CA ALA A 487 7.99 -4.61 -13.87
C ALA A 487 7.50 -5.86 -13.14
N LEU A 488 8.42 -6.77 -12.78
CA LEU A 488 8.11 -7.96 -12.00
C LEU A 488 7.47 -7.59 -10.65
N TRP A 489 8.08 -6.64 -9.93
CA TRP A 489 7.60 -6.18 -8.64
C TRP A 489 6.20 -5.57 -8.72
N LEU A 490 5.93 -4.70 -9.71
CA LEU A 490 4.61 -4.11 -9.92
C LEU A 490 3.55 -5.19 -10.12
N MET A 491 3.82 -6.18 -10.98
CA MET A 491 2.86 -7.24 -11.26
C MET A 491 2.61 -8.15 -10.04
N GLN A 492 3.64 -8.44 -9.25
CA GLN A 492 3.48 -9.13 -7.97
C GLN A 492 2.68 -8.32 -6.95
N LYS A 493 2.92 -7.00 -6.85
CA LYS A 493 2.15 -6.08 -5.98
C LYS A 493 0.69 -5.97 -6.41
N GLU A 494 0.45 -6.04 -7.71
CA GLU A 494 -0.88 -6.14 -8.30
C GLU A 494 -1.50 -7.55 -8.13
N GLY A 495 -0.82 -8.49 -7.47
CA GLY A 495 -1.38 -9.78 -7.09
C GLY A 495 -1.43 -10.81 -8.23
N TYR A 496 -0.72 -10.57 -9.34
CA TYR A 496 -0.54 -11.59 -10.37
C TYR A 496 0.40 -12.70 -9.86
N PRO A 497 0.06 -13.98 -10.03
CA PRO A 497 0.96 -15.08 -9.72
C PRO A 497 2.09 -15.11 -10.76
N VAL A 498 3.32 -14.94 -10.32
CA VAL A 498 4.51 -15.11 -11.16
C VAL A 498 5.12 -16.48 -10.88
N GLU A 499 5.18 -17.32 -11.91
CA GLU A 499 5.57 -18.73 -11.79
C GLU A 499 7.03 -18.99 -12.21
N CYS A 500 7.61 -18.10 -13.03
CA CYS A 500 9.01 -18.21 -13.46
C CYS A 500 9.58 -16.90 -13.99
N LEU A 501 10.91 -16.86 -14.06
CA LEU A 501 11.70 -15.93 -14.85
C LEU A 501 12.04 -16.60 -16.19
N ILE A 502 12.12 -15.81 -17.25
CA ILE A 502 12.40 -16.23 -18.61
C ILE A 502 13.53 -15.35 -19.12
N THR A 503 14.63 -15.97 -19.54
CA THR A 503 15.81 -15.23 -20.01
C THR A 503 16.37 -15.88 -21.27
N LEU A 504 16.72 -15.04 -22.24
CA LEU A 504 17.50 -15.45 -23.40
C LEU A 504 18.93 -14.97 -23.24
N LYS A 505 19.87 -15.92 -23.18
CA LYS A 505 21.31 -15.65 -23.15
C LYS A 505 21.81 -15.60 -24.59
N SER A 506 22.11 -14.40 -25.07
CA SER A 506 22.69 -14.20 -26.40
C SER A 506 24.20 -14.44 -26.37
N HIS A 507 24.71 -15.20 -27.34
CA HIS A 507 26.16 -15.30 -27.61
C HIS A 507 26.70 -14.10 -28.40
N ASN A 508 25.81 -13.27 -28.96
CA ASN A 508 26.16 -12.00 -29.60
C ASN A 508 26.04 -10.86 -28.57
N PRO A 509 27.15 -10.16 -28.21
CA PRO A 509 27.13 -8.99 -27.34
C PRO A 509 26.31 -7.80 -27.88
N GLU A 510 26.11 -7.76 -29.19
CA GLU A 510 25.36 -6.74 -29.93
C GLU A 510 23.98 -7.25 -30.36
N SER A 511 23.31 -8.08 -29.53
CA SER A 511 21.98 -8.62 -29.88
C SER A 511 20.99 -7.49 -30.16
N TYR A 512 20.23 -7.63 -31.24
CA TYR A 512 19.22 -6.64 -31.66
C TYR A 512 18.00 -6.58 -30.73
N MET A 513 17.83 -7.54 -29.82
CA MET A 513 16.66 -7.66 -28.95
C MET A 513 16.96 -7.90 -27.46
N PHE A 514 18.06 -8.56 -27.10
CA PHE A 514 18.28 -9.03 -25.72
C PHE A 514 19.58 -8.48 -25.10
N HIS A 515 19.44 -7.85 -23.93
CA HIS A 515 20.56 -7.32 -23.14
C HIS A 515 21.50 -8.44 -22.68
N THR A 516 22.80 -8.19 -22.73
CA THR A 516 23.84 -9.21 -22.51
C THR A 516 24.66 -9.09 -21.22
N PRO A 517 24.82 -7.94 -20.55
CA PRO A 517 25.60 -7.90 -19.32
C PRO A 517 24.79 -8.42 -18.14
N ALA A 518 25.48 -9.10 -17.23
CA ALA A 518 24.94 -9.69 -16.00
C ALA A 518 23.88 -10.80 -16.18
N VAL A 519 23.68 -11.35 -17.40
CA VAL A 519 22.89 -12.59 -17.58
C VAL A 519 23.44 -13.74 -16.72
N GLU A 520 24.75 -13.72 -16.44
CA GLU A 520 25.44 -14.66 -15.56
C GLU A 520 24.93 -14.61 -14.10
N LEU A 521 24.36 -13.48 -13.68
CA LEU A 521 23.83 -13.26 -12.33
C LEU A 521 22.32 -13.50 -12.23
N VAL A 522 21.64 -13.72 -13.36
CA VAL A 522 20.19 -14.01 -13.38
C VAL A 522 19.88 -15.27 -12.58
N GLU A 523 20.75 -16.28 -12.62
CA GLU A 523 20.59 -17.50 -11.82
C GLU A 523 20.60 -17.20 -10.32
N LEU A 524 21.57 -16.39 -9.86
CA LEU A 524 21.67 -15.97 -8.47
C LEU A 524 20.47 -15.11 -8.05
N GLN A 525 20.00 -14.20 -8.91
CA GLN A 525 18.80 -13.41 -8.61
C GLN A 525 17.52 -14.27 -8.59
N ALA A 526 17.39 -15.25 -9.50
CA ALA A 526 16.28 -16.20 -9.48
C ALA A 526 16.26 -16.98 -8.16
N GLU A 527 17.43 -17.43 -7.67
CA GLU A 527 17.56 -18.05 -6.36
C GLU A 527 17.23 -17.06 -5.22
N ALA A 528 17.73 -15.82 -5.29
CA ALA A 528 17.46 -14.78 -4.30
C ALA A 528 15.96 -14.48 -4.17
N MET A 529 15.21 -14.51 -5.28
CA MET A 529 13.76 -14.38 -5.28
C MET A 529 13.04 -15.70 -4.93
N GLY A 530 13.72 -16.83 -5.13
CA GLY A 530 13.16 -18.17 -5.05
C GLY A 530 12.13 -18.43 -6.14
N LEU A 531 12.42 -17.98 -7.36
CA LEU A 531 11.61 -18.22 -8.56
C LEU A 531 12.35 -19.18 -9.51
N PRO A 532 11.65 -20.12 -10.16
CA PRO A 532 12.22 -20.93 -11.23
C PRO A 532 12.71 -20.06 -12.40
N LEU A 533 13.83 -20.44 -13.02
CA LEU A 533 14.37 -19.81 -14.23
C LEU A 533 14.23 -20.74 -15.43
N VAL A 534 13.70 -20.21 -16.53
CA VAL A 534 13.73 -20.82 -17.86
C VAL A 534 14.72 -20.03 -18.71
N MET A 535 15.89 -20.60 -18.93
CA MET A 535 16.95 -19.99 -19.72
C MET A 535 17.10 -20.68 -21.08
N LYS A 536 17.21 -19.89 -22.15
CA LYS A 536 17.53 -20.34 -23.52
C LYS A 536 18.74 -19.61 -24.06
N GLU A 537 19.59 -20.32 -24.78
CA GLU A 537 20.67 -19.70 -25.54
C GLU A 537 20.18 -19.27 -26.93
N THR A 538 20.69 -18.15 -27.44
CA THR A 538 20.46 -17.69 -28.81
C THR A 538 21.77 -17.22 -29.45
N GLN A 539 21.88 -17.37 -30.77
CA GLN A 539 23.00 -16.82 -31.53
C GLN A 539 22.86 -15.30 -31.76
N GLY A 540 21.73 -14.69 -31.40
CA GLY A 540 21.49 -13.25 -31.57
C GLY A 540 21.42 -12.82 -33.04
N GLU A 541 21.06 -13.75 -33.93
CA GLU A 541 20.84 -13.48 -35.34
C GLU A 541 19.44 -12.90 -35.55
N LYS A 542 19.37 -11.77 -36.27
CA LYS A 542 18.12 -11.06 -36.58
C LYS A 542 17.06 -12.02 -37.13
N GLU A 543 15.84 -11.93 -36.59
CA GLU A 543 14.68 -12.81 -36.86
C GLU A 543 14.81 -14.26 -36.36
N LYS A 544 16.00 -14.88 -36.27
CA LYS A 544 16.15 -16.22 -35.65
C LYS A 544 16.01 -16.15 -34.13
N GLU A 545 16.46 -15.07 -33.50
CA GLU A 545 16.28 -14.81 -32.06
C GLU A 545 14.80 -14.80 -31.64
N LEU A 546 13.88 -14.51 -32.58
CA LEU A 546 12.43 -14.56 -32.35
C LEU A 546 11.93 -16.00 -32.21
N GLU A 547 12.50 -16.94 -32.97
CA GLU A 547 12.18 -18.37 -32.85
C GLU A 547 12.71 -18.93 -31.53
N ASP A 548 13.88 -18.46 -31.09
CA ASP A 548 14.43 -18.83 -29.78
C ASP A 548 13.53 -18.29 -28.64
N LEU A 549 13.03 -17.06 -28.77
CA LEU A 549 12.04 -16.49 -27.83
C LEU A 549 10.75 -17.30 -27.83
N ARG A 550 10.25 -17.70 -29.01
CA ARG A 550 9.08 -18.58 -29.14
C ARG A 550 9.32 -19.92 -28.44
N ALA A 551 10.50 -20.50 -28.59
CA ALA A 551 10.88 -21.74 -27.91
C ALA A 551 10.93 -21.56 -26.38
N ALA A 552 11.45 -20.43 -25.89
CA ALA A 552 11.47 -20.09 -24.47
C ALA A 552 10.04 -19.96 -23.89
N PHE A 553 9.12 -19.34 -24.64
CA PHE A 553 7.70 -19.26 -24.25
C PHE A 553 7.03 -20.63 -24.20
N ARG A 554 7.25 -21.48 -25.22
CA ARG A 554 6.73 -22.87 -25.21
C ARG A 554 7.23 -23.66 -24.02
N GLU A 555 8.52 -23.56 -23.72
CA GLU A 555 9.12 -24.25 -22.58
C GLU A 555 8.56 -23.72 -21.25
N SER A 556 8.42 -22.41 -21.11
CA SER A 556 7.85 -21.78 -19.91
C SER A 556 6.40 -22.17 -19.71
N LYS A 557 5.60 -22.27 -20.78
CA LYS A 557 4.23 -22.82 -20.72
C LYS A 557 4.23 -24.28 -20.26
N ALA A 558 5.11 -25.11 -20.82
CA ALA A 558 5.16 -26.53 -20.51
C ALA A 558 5.63 -26.80 -19.07
N LYS A 559 6.64 -26.07 -18.58
CA LYS A 559 7.25 -26.29 -17.26
C LYS A 559 6.49 -25.57 -16.13
N CYS A 560 6.04 -24.34 -16.38
CA CYS A 560 5.53 -23.44 -15.34
C CYS A 560 4.02 -23.17 -15.48
N GLY A 561 3.42 -23.52 -16.63
CA GLY A 561 1.98 -23.36 -16.85
C GLY A 561 1.55 -21.90 -16.93
N ILE A 562 2.35 -21.05 -17.58
CA ILE A 562 2.07 -19.62 -17.73
C ILE A 562 0.96 -19.36 -18.77
N ASP A 563 0.15 -18.33 -18.50
CA ASP A 563 -0.91 -17.79 -19.35
C ASP A 563 -0.54 -16.41 -19.94
N GLY A 564 0.55 -15.82 -19.48
CA GLY A 564 1.04 -14.54 -19.98
C GLY A 564 2.50 -14.27 -19.61
N VAL A 565 3.02 -13.18 -20.17
CA VAL A 565 4.42 -12.76 -20.03
C VAL A 565 4.50 -11.30 -19.60
N ILE A 566 5.33 -11.02 -18.59
CA ILE A 566 5.68 -9.67 -18.15
C ILE A 566 6.88 -9.21 -18.96
N THR A 567 6.83 -7.95 -19.40
CA THR A 567 7.93 -7.30 -20.13
C THR A 567 8.34 -6.03 -19.39
N GLY A 568 9.64 -5.77 -19.32
CA GLY A 568 10.20 -4.49 -18.87
C GLY A 568 10.29 -3.45 -20.00
N ALA A 569 9.68 -3.69 -21.17
CA ALA A 569 9.73 -2.77 -22.29
C ALA A 569 8.90 -1.51 -21.98
N LEU A 570 9.57 -0.36 -22.00
CA LEU A 570 9.05 0.93 -21.56
C LEU A 570 8.51 1.78 -22.73
N TRP A 571 9.30 2.02 -23.79
CA TRP A 571 8.89 2.85 -24.94
C TRP A 571 9.16 2.27 -26.33
N SER A 572 9.88 1.16 -26.48
CA SER A 572 10.18 0.58 -27.80
C SER A 572 8.97 -0.15 -28.40
N ASN A 573 8.27 0.52 -29.34
CA ASN A 573 7.22 -0.12 -30.15
C ASN A 573 7.75 -1.35 -30.92
N TYR A 574 9.01 -1.30 -31.36
CA TYR A 574 9.64 -2.39 -32.10
C TYR A 574 9.76 -3.68 -31.28
N GLN A 575 10.26 -3.59 -30.04
CA GLN A 575 10.36 -4.75 -29.14
C GLN A 575 8.97 -5.23 -28.72
N LYS A 576 8.09 -4.29 -28.35
CA LYS A 576 6.74 -4.59 -27.89
C LYS A 576 5.92 -5.34 -28.93
N GLU A 577 5.82 -4.82 -30.16
CA GLU A 577 5.02 -5.45 -31.24
C GLU A 577 5.51 -6.87 -31.56
N ARG A 578 6.83 -7.11 -31.50
CA ARG A 578 7.42 -8.44 -31.76
C ARG A 578 7.12 -9.42 -30.64
N ILE A 579 7.29 -9.01 -29.38
CA ILE A 579 6.96 -9.84 -28.22
C ILE A 579 5.46 -10.12 -28.20
N GLU A 580 4.61 -9.12 -28.44
CA GLU A 580 3.15 -9.27 -28.52
C GLU A 580 2.72 -10.24 -29.63
N ARG A 581 3.33 -10.15 -30.82
CA ARG A 581 3.06 -11.07 -31.92
C ARG A 581 3.40 -12.51 -31.54
N ILE A 582 4.60 -12.76 -31.03
CA ILE A 582 5.06 -14.12 -30.67
C ILE A 582 4.26 -14.68 -29.49
N ALA A 583 4.00 -13.84 -28.49
CA ALA A 583 3.16 -14.22 -27.36
C ALA A 583 1.74 -14.57 -27.84
N ALA A 584 1.14 -13.77 -28.73
CA ALA A 584 -0.19 -14.05 -29.29
C ALA A 584 -0.23 -15.36 -30.08
N GLU A 585 0.79 -15.64 -30.90
CA GLU A 585 0.95 -16.93 -31.61
C GLU A 585 1.05 -18.12 -30.64
N GLU A 586 1.69 -17.93 -29.49
CA GLU A 586 1.77 -18.91 -28.42
C GLU A 586 0.59 -18.82 -27.43
N ASN A 587 -0.46 -18.06 -27.73
CA ASN A 587 -1.64 -17.87 -26.89
C ASN A 587 -1.30 -17.40 -25.45
N LEU A 588 -0.34 -16.48 -25.34
CA LEU A 588 0.11 -15.81 -24.13
C LEU A 588 -0.30 -14.34 -24.17
N LYS A 589 -0.78 -13.82 -23.04
CA LYS A 589 -1.06 -12.39 -22.88
C LYS A 589 0.22 -11.63 -22.52
N VAL A 590 0.45 -10.47 -23.11
CA VAL A 590 1.57 -9.60 -22.73
C VAL A 590 1.13 -8.57 -21.70
N PHE A 591 1.97 -8.37 -20.68
CA PHE A 591 1.81 -7.37 -19.64
C PHE A 591 3.04 -6.46 -19.63
N SER A 592 2.85 -5.18 -19.92
CA SER A 592 3.89 -4.16 -19.95
C SER A 592 3.54 -3.07 -18.93
N PRO A 593 3.75 -3.32 -17.62
CA PRO A 593 3.29 -2.40 -16.57
C PRO A 593 4.05 -1.06 -16.57
N LEU A 594 5.22 -1.03 -17.21
CA LEU A 594 6.06 0.15 -17.34
C LEU A 594 5.76 0.95 -18.62
N TRP A 595 4.88 0.45 -19.50
CA TRP A 595 4.60 1.10 -20.77
C TRP A 595 4.05 2.53 -20.56
N HIS A 596 4.73 3.52 -21.15
CA HIS A 596 4.45 4.95 -20.97
C HIS A 596 4.62 5.50 -19.55
N VAL A 597 5.32 4.80 -18.65
CA VAL A 597 5.74 5.39 -17.38
C VAL A 597 6.78 6.49 -17.66
N ASN A 598 6.67 7.60 -16.93
CA ASN A 598 7.65 8.67 -16.98
C ASN A 598 9.02 8.16 -16.49
N GLN A 599 10.07 8.30 -17.30
CA GLN A 599 11.40 7.71 -17.08
C GLN A 599 12.07 8.21 -15.79
N GLU A 600 11.97 9.50 -15.51
CA GLU A 600 12.50 10.07 -14.27
C GLU A 600 11.78 9.47 -13.06
N THR A 601 10.46 9.36 -13.14
CA THR A 601 9.63 8.78 -12.08
C THR A 601 9.97 7.33 -11.83
N GLU A 602 10.14 6.54 -12.89
CA GLU A 602 10.63 5.18 -12.78
C GLU A 602 11.95 5.14 -12.03
N MET A 603 12.96 5.89 -12.49
CA MET A 603 14.29 5.88 -11.87
C MET A 603 14.23 6.26 -10.39
N ARG A 604 13.46 7.30 -10.04
CA ARG A 604 13.29 7.72 -8.63
C ARG A 604 12.62 6.64 -7.77
N ILE A 605 11.60 5.95 -8.29
CA ILE A 605 10.96 4.84 -7.57
C ILE A 605 11.93 3.66 -7.45
N VAL A 606 12.66 3.34 -8.52
CA VAL A 606 13.61 2.24 -8.56
C VAL A 606 14.71 2.45 -7.53
N VAL A 607 15.36 3.62 -7.46
CA VAL A 607 16.45 3.87 -6.51
C VAL A 607 15.99 3.98 -5.05
N ASP A 608 14.71 4.34 -4.83
CA ASP A 608 14.09 4.32 -3.49
C ASP A 608 13.78 2.89 -3.02
N LYS A 609 13.32 2.01 -3.93
CA LYS A 609 12.85 0.66 -3.58
C LYS A 609 13.91 -0.45 -3.73
N PHE A 610 14.91 -0.24 -4.58
CA PHE A 610 15.90 -1.24 -4.94
C PHE A 610 17.32 -0.71 -4.76
N GLU A 611 18.24 -1.62 -4.49
CA GLU A 611 19.67 -1.35 -4.59
C GLU A 611 20.12 -1.69 -6.00
N VAL A 612 20.36 -0.66 -6.80
CA VAL A 612 20.74 -0.77 -8.21
C VAL A 612 22.12 -0.19 -8.42
N ILE A 613 22.92 -0.80 -9.29
CA ILE A 613 24.22 -0.28 -9.72
C ILE A 613 24.25 -0.14 -11.24
N PHE A 614 25.11 0.73 -11.76
CA PHE A 614 25.46 0.73 -13.19
C PHE A 614 26.47 -0.37 -13.49
N THR A 615 26.23 -1.11 -14.56
CA THR A 615 27.10 -2.18 -15.06
C THR A 615 27.64 -1.92 -16.46
N GLY A 616 27.05 -1.00 -17.20
CA GLY A 616 27.51 -0.57 -18.52
C GLY A 616 27.17 0.89 -18.74
N ILE A 617 28.00 1.60 -19.48
CA ILE A 617 27.76 2.95 -19.97
C ILE A 617 28.21 3.02 -21.43
N SER A 618 27.45 3.75 -22.25
CA SER A 618 27.70 3.88 -23.69
C SER A 618 27.24 5.25 -24.23
N ALA A 619 27.21 6.29 -23.39
CA ALA A 619 26.66 7.59 -23.73
C ALA A 619 27.52 8.75 -23.23
N TYR A 620 27.56 9.81 -24.04
CA TYR A 620 28.31 11.03 -23.73
C TYR A 620 27.86 11.63 -22.38
N GLY A 621 28.83 11.94 -21.50
CA GLY A 621 28.56 12.49 -20.17
C GLY A 621 28.44 11.44 -19.06
N LEU A 622 28.48 10.15 -19.41
CA LEU A 622 28.73 9.07 -18.48
C LEU A 622 30.20 8.65 -18.59
N ASP A 623 30.85 8.41 -17.46
CA ASP A 623 32.23 7.92 -17.41
C ASP A 623 32.34 6.73 -16.44
N LYS A 624 33.51 6.08 -16.39
CA LYS A 624 33.73 4.91 -15.53
C LYS A 624 33.42 5.11 -14.04
N SER A 625 33.35 6.36 -13.54
CA SER A 625 33.03 6.64 -12.12
C SER A 625 31.57 6.32 -11.77
N TRP A 626 30.72 6.08 -12.78
CA TRP A 626 29.34 5.65 -12.59
C TRP A 626 29.23 4.15 -12.28
N LEU A 627 30.18 3.33 -12.71
CA LEU A 627 30.12 1.87 -12.64
C LEU A 627 30.37 1.32 -11.23
N GLY A 628 29.70 0.22 -10.90
CA GLY A 628 29.98 -0.58 -9.69
C GLY A 628 29.53 0.04 -8.36
N ARG A 629 29.00 1.28 -8.38
CA ARG A 629 28.42 1.93 -7.20
C ARG A 629 26.91 2.00 -7.28
N ARG A 630 26.27 2.11 -6.11
CA ARG A 630 24.83 2.29 -5.99
C ARG A 630 24.38 3.59 -6.66
N ILE A 631 23.29 3.51 -7.42
CA ILE A 631 22.59 4.68 -7.98
C ILE A 631 21.82 5.38 -6.86
N THR A 632 22.07 6.68 -6.70
CA THR A 632 21.47 7.57 -5.70
C THR A 632 20.44 8.52 -6.33
N GLU A 633 19.67 9.24 -5.51
CA GLU A 633 18.76 10.27 -6.04
C GLU A 633 19.53 11.41 -6.73
N GLU A 634 20.71 11.77 -6.21
CA GLU A 634 21.59 12.75 -6.82
C GLU A 634 22.13 12.27 -8.18
N ASP A 635 22.32 10.97 -8.36
CA ASP A 635 22.66 10.40 -9.67
C ASP A 635 21.52 10.56 -10.66
N VAL A 636 20.27 10.36 -10.24
CA VAL A 636 19.09 10.58 -11.09
C VAL A 636 19.00 12.06 -11.50
N ASP A 637 19.25 13.00 -10.58
CA ASP A 637 19.30 14.43 -10.92
C ASP A 637 20.35 14.74 -11.98
N ARG A 638 21.52 14.10 -11.90
CA ARG A 638 22.57 14.22 -12.94
C ARG A 638 22.14 13.63 -14.28
N LEU A 639 21.41 12.50 -14.30
CA LEU A 639 20.84 11.95 -15.53
C LEU A 639 19.80 12.89 -16.15
N VAL A 640 18.96 13.53 -15.33
CA VAL A 640 18.00 14.57 -15.78
C VAL A 640 18.73 15.77 -16.40
N GLU A 641 19.85 16.20 -15.82
CA GLU A 641 20.66 17.26 -16.43
C GLU A 641 21.24 16.85 -17.78
N LEU A 642 21.65 15.59 -17.93
CA LEU A 642 22.16 15.04 -19.19
C LEU A 642 21.03 14.95 -20.24
N ASP A 643 19.84 14.51 -19.87
CA ASP A 643 18.65 14.59 -20.73
C ASP A 643 18.42 16.02 -21.25
N LYS A 644 18.41 17.02 -20.35
CA LYS A 644 18.23 18.43 -20.74
C LYS A 644 19.34 18.95 -21.66
N LYS A 645 20.57 18.45 -21.54
CA LYS A 645 21.74 18.92 -22.31
C LYS A 645 21.88 18.23 -23.66
N ILE A 646 21.65 16.91 -23.71
CA ILE A 646 21.99 16.07 -24.87
C ILE A 646 20.86 15.11 -25.30
N GLY A 647 19.70 15.13 -24.62
CA GLY A 647 18.55 14.28 -24.93
C GLY A 647 18.74 12.80 -24.58
N MET A 648 19.60 12.52 -23.60
CA MET A 648 19.86 11.17 -23.10
C MET A 648 18.64 10.62 -22.37
N ASN A 649 18.29 9.34 -22.60
CA ASN A 649 17.20 8.73 -21.84
C ASN A 649 17.58 8.58 -20.35
N ILE A 650 16.74 9.11 -19.44
CA ILE A 650 17.01 9.10 -17.99
C ILE A 650 17.02 7.68 -17.43
N ALA A 651 16.17 6.80 -17.98
CA ALA A 651 16.13 5.40 -17.63
C ALA A 651 17.07 4.55 -18.50
N GLY A 652 17.88 5.13 -19.39
CA GLY A 652 18.86 4.38 -20.20
C GLY A 652 18.24 3.41 -21.21
N GLU A 653 16.99 3.62 -21.63
CA GLU A 653 16.30 2.72 -22.57
C GLU A 653 16.89 2.71 -23.98
N GLY A 654 17.60 3.77 -24.37
CA GLY A 654 18.30 3.87 -25.65
C GLY A 654 19.62 3.08 -25.68
N GLY A 655 19.95 2.37 -24.59
CA GLY A 655 21.23 1.68 -24.43
C GLY A 655 22.33 2.57 -23.87
N GLU A 656 21.98 3.72 -23.31
CA GLU A 656 22.95 4.68 -22.76
C GLU A 656 23.69 4.15 -21.54
N PHE A 657 23.01 3.31 -20.76
CA PHE A 657 23.63 2.57 -19.66
C PHE A 657 22.87 1.27 -19.38
N GLU A 658 23.55 0.39 -18.65
CA GLU A 658 22.99 -0.87 -18.18
C GLU A 658 23.07 -0.94 -16.66
N SER A 659 22.16 -1.70 -16.07
CA SER A 659 21.98 -1.76 -14.63
C SER A 659 21.86 -3.19 -14.13
N LEU A 660 22.22 -3.38 -12.86
CA LEU A 660 22.01 -4.62 -12.12
C LEU A 660 21.36 -4.31 -10.77
N VAL A 661 20.32 -5.08 -10.42
CA VAL A 661 19.69 -5.01 -9.11
C VAL A 661 20.37 -5.97 -8.14
N LEU A 662 20.96 -5.44 -7.07
CA LEU A 662 21.60 -6.24 -6.02
C LEU A 662 20.62 -6.65 -4.92
N ASP A 663 19.66 -5.78 -4.63
CA ASP A 663 18.64 -6.02 -3.61
C ASP A 663 17.34 -5.25 -3.88
N GLY A 664 16.26 -5.67 -3.21
CA GLY A 664 14.96 -5.03 -3.27
C GLY A 664 14.05 -5.41 -2.11
N PRO A 665 12.75 -5.13 -2.22
CA PRO A 665 11.78 -5.38 -1.16
C PRO A 665 11.77 -6.85 -0.69
N ALA A 666 11.66 -7.08 0.62
CA ALA A 666 11.75 -8.41 1.23
C ALA A 666 10.65 -9.41 0.78
N GLN A 667 9.55 -8.92 0.22
CA GLN A 667 8.51 -9.76 -0.37
C GLN A 667 8.94 -10.38 -1.71
N MET A 668 9.93 -9.77 -2.36
CA MET A 668 10.46 -10.16 -3.67
C MET A 668 11.83 -10.84 -3.53
N PHE A 669 12.76 -10.25 -2.78
CA PHE A 669 14.10 -10.76 -2.55
C PHE A 669 14.25 -11.33 -1.13
N LYS A 670 14.51 -12.64 -1.02
CA LYS A 670 14.77 -13.34 0.25
C LYS A 670 16.23 -13.23 0.69
N LYS A 671 17.14 -13.20 -0.28
CA LYS A 671 18.57 -12.97 -0.11
C LYS A 671 18.99 -11.72 -0.88
N ARG A 672 20.14 -11.14 -0.53
CA ARG A 672 20.79 -10.06 -1.27
C ARG A 672 21.96 -10.60 -2.08
N LEU A 673 22.16 -10.05 -3.28
CA LEU A 673 23.33 -10.32 -4.11
C LEU A 673 24.50 -9.40 -3.69
N VAL A 674 25.67 -9.98 -3.47
CA VAL A 674 26.91 -9.26 -3.15
C VAL A 674 27.95 -9.61 -4.20
N ILE A 675 28.54 -8.57 -4.81
CA ILE A 675 29.66 -8.71 -5.73
C ILE A 675 30.94 -8.78 -4.88
N GLU A 676 31.68 -9.87 -4.98
CA GLU A 676 32.94 -10.07 -4.25
C GLU A 676 34.13 -9.58 -5.07
N GLU A 677 34.14 -9.90 -6.36
CA GLU A 677 35.19 -9.48 -7.28
C GLU A 677 34.58 -8.95 -8.59
N SER A 678 35.05 -7.79 -9.04
CA SER A 678 34.68 -7.21 -10.32
C SER A 678 35.84 -6.41 -10.92
N GLU A 679 35.81 -6.21 -12.23
CA GLU A 679 36.74 -5.36 -12.96
C GLU A 679 35.99 -4.39 -13.88
N ILE A 680 36.53 -3.19 -14.07
CA ILE A 680 36.00 -2.23 -15.04
C ILE A 680 36.84 -2.33 -16.30
N VAL A 681 36.19 -2.65 -17.42
CA VAL A 681 36.78 -2.65 -18.76
C VAL A 681 36.33 -1.38 -19.47
N GLU A 682 37.29 -0.50 -19.74
CA GLU A 682 37.07 0.78 -20.42
C GLU A 682 37.47 0.63 -21.90
N GLU A 683 36.53 0.93 -22.81
CA GLU A 683 36.79 0.94 -24.26
C GLU A 683 37.16 2.34 -24.73
N ASP A 684 36.45 3.35 -24.23
CA ASP A 684 36.78 4.77 -24.34
C ASP A 684 36.24 5.56 -23.14
N GLU A 685 36.41 6.88 -23.16
CA GLU A 685 36.00 7.78 -22.05
C GLU A 685 34.52 7.66 -21.65
N ASN A 686 33.64 7.37 -22.61
CA ASN A 686 32.18 7.32 -22.40
C ASN A 686 31.60 5.91 -22.58
N THR A 687 32.46 4.92 -22.82
CA THR A 687 32.09 3.52 -23.05
C THR A 687 32.89 2.62 -22.13
N ALA A 688 32.24 2.09 -21.10
CA ALA A 688 32.86 1.22 -20.12
C ALA A 688 31.85 0.23 -19.53
N ARG A 689 32.36 -0.89 -19.03
CA ARG A 689 31.53 -1.96 -18.47
C ARG A 689 32.15 -2.59 -17.24
N LEU A 690 31.31 -2.92 -16.27
CA LEU A 690 31.66 -3.67 -15.07
C LEU A 690 31.48 -5.17 -15.36
N VAL A 691 32.58 -5.91 -15.34
CA VAL A 691 32.61 -7.36 -15.44
C VAL A 691 32.66 -7.94 -14.04
N VAL A 692 31.60 -8.63 -13.64
CA VAL A 692 31.53 -9.33 -12.35
C VAL A 692 32.22 -10.68 -12.49
N LYS A 693 33.26 -10.93 -11.69
CA LYS A 693 34.01 -12.19 -11.69
C LYS A 693 33.46 -13.18 -10.67
N GLU A 694 33.09 -12.67 -9.49
CA GLU A 694 32.57 -13.47 -8.40
C GLU A 694 31.46 -12.71 -7.67
N ALA A 695 30.36 -13.41 -7.40
CA ALA A 695 29.23 -12.89 -6.65
C ALA A 695 28.56 -14.01 -5.85
N MET A 696 28.01 -13.66 -4.69
CA MET A 696 27.36 -14.59 -3.79
C MET A 696 26.03 -14.04 -3.25
N LEU A 697 25.22 -14.93 -2.70
CA LEU A 697 23.99 -14.56 -2.00
C LEU A 697 24.20 -14.56 -0.49
N VAL A 698 23.73 -13.49 0.16
CA VAL A 698 23.75 -13.35 1.62
C VAL A 698 22.33 -13.21 2.16
N GLU A 699 22.09 -13.72 3.37
CA GLU A 699 20.82 -13.53 4.08
C GLU A 699 20.64 -12.06 4.49
N LYS A 700 19.38 -11.62 4.57
CA LYS A 700 19.00 -10.24 4.88
C LYS A 700 18.89 -9.93 6.36
#